data_AF-K8ENN3-F1
#
_entry.id   AF-K8ENN3-F1
#
_cell.length_a   1.000
_cell.length_b   1.000
_cell.length_c   1.000
_cell.angle_alpha   90.00
_cell.angle_beta   90.00
_cell.angle_gamma   90.00
#
_symmetry.space_group_name_H-M   'P 1'
#
loop_
_entity.id
_entity.type
_entity.pdbx_description
1 polymer ?
#
loop_
_entity_poly.entity_id
_entity_poly.type
_entity_poly.pdbx_seq_one_letter_code
_entity_poly.pdbx_strand_id
1 'polypeptide(L)'
;MKKTTAKTSSVSFDVTATKFREFHSNGLNVFLHLITTPAMLVSIAVSLILLAEDKEWIYRTLVLIYAMSLPRTMGVVKKTTMTTTFHFDEGDQRKRGTKYKGTTLLFTWISLVGMSLLSEYLVEFKYVTNLKQCAMLFACGYVGQELAHVITFEKTYQQSYMSSSKSEKNLQNWQSLLIEHAYFLLPLCFDALWQTRDVPLLSWIVAHNYLLRCKLTGAKETNALRDIYDFVSKENPSRDRTAHWWFEKLKGKTKKAFDTIIDSEAIAGMFAKKFRSDAWAVEPIYSMNEIYVASSHHNFNSDTVFYMEHCDGPWSVYPWCFVYRCMVAVNENKQVETIFPMEGSGSCLSDGDVVGFDYHREIHIIRDLPTRNTDRRVTMKLHYVVYPRCFGFLGRFLAKLASFYNWAARNLFLNTIAPSNWFWKFMAFMVLFVTRSVFELEKRAGLNSIVAVVLAYYVGKNFIHEHFFLAFTSYTHYCMYIATYQIREGINFGTFKRNVVFFKTIALCHLGYNYFIKYFEYDLISLAMILGGYSLSFSAAYALGVDQTYFGVELGECAPNFVDGFPYNLGIPHPMIVGSIVGLLGFHKNESFREHLPYLVPLHCLFYLVHMVQEHVYDIYKHDESATTIQTTTKKKASSPGMKSSKRRNSVSREKESEQQKKQHPHTNGTNGTHSATRRRSTRLSPTNDRSPAWARD
;
A
#
# COMPACT_ATOMS: atom_id res chain seq x y z
N MET A 1 53.68 14.84 -27.75
CA MET A 1 53.21 14.16 -26.53
C MET A 1 51.85 14.70 -26.13
N LYS A 2 50.75 14.03 -26.52
CA LYS A 2 49.41 14.31 -25.99
C LYS A 2 49.27 13.54 -24.68
N LYS A 3 49.20 14.24 -23.55
CA LYS A 3 48.77 13.65 -22.27
C LYS A 3 47.31 13.21 -22.42
N THR A 4 47.10 11.92 -22.63
CA THR A 4 45.82 11.25 -22.36
C THR A 4 45.62 11.29 -20.85
N THR A 5 45.01 12.36 -20.35
CA THR A 5 44.40 12.36 -19.02
C THR A 5 43.31 11.29 -19.05
N ALA A 6 43.57 10.15 -18.41
CA ALA A 6 42.54 9.19 -18.08
C ALA A 6 41.43 9.95 -17.35
N LYS A 7 40.23 10.02 -17.96
CA LYS A 7 39.02 10.37 -17.23
C LYS A 7 38.86 9.31 -16.14
N THR A 8 39.28 9.62 -14.92
CA THR A 8 38.68 9.01 -13.73
C THR A 8 37.20 9.34 -13.82
N SER A 9 36.41 8.37 -14.29
CA SER A 9 34.96 8.47 -14.27
C SER A 9 34.56 8.70 -12.81
N SER A 10 34.13 9.91 -12.47
CA SER A 10 33.46 10.15 -11.21
C SER A 10 32.24 9.24 -11.20
N VAL A 11 32.32 8.14 -10.47
CA VAL A 11 31.22 7.18 -10.36
C VAL A 11 30.09 7.92 -9.64
N SER A 12 28.91 7.89 -10.27
CA SER A 12 27.71 8.57 -9.78
C SER A 12 26.94 7.61 -8.89
N PHE A 13 26.35 8.12 -7.80
CA PHE A 13 25.36 7.40 -6.98
C PHE A 13 24.35 6.61 -7.85
N ASP A 14 23.94 7.17 -8.99
CA ASP A 14 22.98 6.53 -9.90
C ASP A 14 23.45 5.18 -10.46
N VAL A 15 24.74 5.09 -10.78
CA VAL A 15 25.34 3.88 -11.33
C VAL A 15 25.40 2.82 -10.24
N THR A 16 25.85 3.21 -9.04
CA THR A 16 25.99 2.32 -7.90
C THR A 16 24.62 1.86 -7.38
N ALA A 17 23.63 2.75 -7.32
CA ALA A 17 22.25 2.44 -6.99
C ALA A 17 21.62 1.46 -7.98
N THR A 18 21.82 1.69 -9.28
CA THR A 18 21.32 0.76 -10.32
C THR A 18 21.88 -0.64 -10.14
N LYS A 19 23.21 -0.76 -9.94
CA LYS A 19 23.84 -2.05 -9.70
C LYS A 19 23.42 -2.68 -8.38
N PHE A 20 23.37 -1.90 -7.31
CA PHE A 20 22.96 -2.39 -5.98
C PHE A 20 21.58 -3.06 -6.02
N ARG A 21 20.62 -2.46 -6.74
CA ARG A 21 19.26 -3.00 -6.92
C ARG A 21 19.22 -4.34 -7.68
N GLU A 22 20.19 -4.64 -8.54
CA GLU A 22 20.29 -5.95 -9.20
C GLU A 22 20.54 -7.09 -8.20
N PHE A 23 21.14 -6.76 -7.04
CA PHE A 23 21.44 -7.70 -5.96
C PHE A 23 20.50 -7.56 -4.74
N HIS A 24 19.61 -6.57 -4.78
CA HIS A 24 18.64 -6.25 -3.71
C HIS A 24 17.27 -6.04 -4.34
N SER A 25 16.86 -7.03 -5.10
CA SER A 25 15.58 -7.02 -5.76
C SER A 25 14.49 -7.54 -4.83
N ASN A 26 14.81 -8.45 -3.90
CA ASN A 26 13.86 -9.01 -2.96
C ASN A 26 13.65 -8.04 -1.80
N GLY A 27 12.40 -7.66 -1.56
CA GLY A 27 12.12 -6.65 -0.54
C GLY A 27 12.28 -7.14 0.91
N LEU A 28 12.28 -8.45 1.17
CA LEU A 28 12.70 -8.97 2.48
C LEU A 28 14.19 -8.71 2.71
N ASN A 29 15.00 -8.89 1.67
CA ASN A 29 16.44 -8.64 1.74
C ASN A 29 16.72 -7.16 2.05
N VAL A 30 16.07 -6.26 1.31
CA VAL A 30 16.15 -4.80 1.54
C VAL A 30 15.73 -4.44 2.97
N PHE A 31 14.65 -5.02 3.49
CA PHE A 31 14.20 -4.78 4.86
C PHE A 31 15.23 -5.20 5.91
N LEU A 32 15.81 -6.41 5.78
CA LEU A 32 16.85 -6.87 6.68
C LEU A 32 18.10 -5.97 6.60
N HIS A 33 18.42 -5.44 5.43
CA HIS A 33 19.47 -4.43 5.24
C HIS A 33 19.17 -3.09 5.92
N LEU A 34 17.91 -2.67 6.00
CA LEU A 34 17.48 -1.48 6.75
C LEU A 34 17.53 -1.64 8.27
N ILE A 35 17.71 -2.86 8.78
CA ILE A 35 17.97 -3.11 10.21
C ILE A 35 19.47 -3.26 10.47
N THR A 36 20.12 -4.11 9.67
CA THR A 36 21.53 -4.47 9.84
C THR A 36 22.48 -3.31 9.52
N THR A 37 22.18 -2.49 8.50
CA THR A 37 23.01 -1.31 8.16
C THR A 37 23.01 -0.30 9.31
N PRO A 38 21.86 0.13 9.86
CA PRO A 38 21.87 0.98 11.06
C PRO A 38 22.57 0.36 12.26
N ALA A 39 22.39 -0.94 12.52
CA ALA A 39 23.08 -1.60 13.63
C ALA A 39 24.61 -1.53 13.51
N MET A 40 25.15 -1.69 12.30
CA MET A 40 26.58 -1.54 12.04
C MET A 40 27.04 -0.09 12.22
N LEU A 41 26.28 0.88 11.70
CA LEU A 41 26.62 2.31 11.85
C LEU A 41 26.56 2.77 13.30
N VAL A 42 25.56 2.33 14.07
CA VAL A 42 25.45 2.57 15.51
C VAL A 42 26.62 1.94 16.25
N SER A 43 27.04 0.71 15.90
CA SER A 43 28.23 0.10 16.50
C SER A 43 29.50 0.94 16.28
N ILE A 44 29.70 1.46 15.06
CA ILE A 44 30.82 2.36 14.76
C ILE A 44 30.72 3.64 15.58
N ALA A 45 29.55 4.27 15.62
CA ALA A 45 29.31 5.49 16.38
C ALA A 45 29.58 5.31 17.88
N VAL A 46 29.04 4.25 18.48
CA VAL A 46 29.30 3.89 19.89
C VAL A 46 30.79 3.62 20.13
N SER A 47 31.47 2.92 19.21
CA SER A 47 32.92 2.71 19.31
C SER A 47 33.70 4.03 19.34
N LEU A 48 33.31 5.00 18.50
CA LEU A 48 33.92 6.32 18.49
C LEU A 48 33.65 7.07 19.80
N ILE A 49 32.43 7.03 20.34
CA ILE A 49 32.09 7.66 21.62
C ILE A 49 32.96 7.07 22.74
N LEU A 50 33.06 5.73 22.83
CA LEU A 50 33.85 5.05 23.85
C LEU A 50 35.36 5.33 23.73
N LEU A 51 35.89 5.48 22.51
CA LEU A 51 37.30 5.82 22.26
C LEU A 51 37.61 7.30 22.48
N ALA A 52 36.60 8.17 22.38
CA ALA A 52 36.79 9.61 22.38
C ALA A 52 36.88 10.23 23.79
N GLU A 53 36.75 9.42 24.86
CA GLU A 53 36.89 9.82 26.29
C GLU A 53 36.35 11.25 26.53
N ASP A 54 35.03 11.43 26.41
CA ASP A 54 34.27 12.70 26.58
C ASP A 54 34.28 13.70 25.40
N LYS A 55 34.78 13.31 24.22
CA LYS A 55 34.71 14.14 23.00
C LYS A 55 33.60 13.72 22.04
N GLU A 56 32.37 13.59 22.54
CA GLU A 56 31.18 13.24 21.73
C GLU A 56 30.99 14.15 20.50
N TRP A 57 31.39 15.41 20.62
CA TRP A 57 31.30 16.39 19.54
C TRP A 57 32.07 15.97 18.27
N ILE A 58 33.15 15.18 18.40
CA ILE A 58 33.94 14.70 17.25
C ILE A 58 33.07 13.83 16.36
N TYR A 59 32.38 12.85 16.95
CA TYR A 59 31.52 11.95 16.20
C TYR A 59 30.28 12.69 15.64
N ARG A 60 29.64 13.58 16.42
CA ARG A 60 28.54 14.41 15.93
C ARG A 60 28.96 15.24 14.71
N THR A 61 30.18 15.77 14.73
CA THR A 61 30.77 16.51 13.61
C THR A 61 30.97 15.61 12.40
N LEU A 62 31.47 14.38 12.58
CA LEU A 62 31.62 13.41 11.48
C LEU A 62 30.27 13.03 10.84
N VAL A 63 29.23 12.79 11.65
CA VAL A 63 27.87 12.52 11.17
C VAL A 63 27.33 13.71 10.38
N LEU A 64 27.54 14.94 10.88
CA LEU A 64 27.12 16.16 10.19
C LEU A 64 27.86 16.35 8.86
N ILE A 65 29.18 16.15 8.83
CA ILE A 65 29.99 16.21 7.60
C ILE A 65 29.47 15.20 6.57
N TYR A 66 29.23 13.96 7.00
CA TYR A 66 28.66 12.94 6.13
C TYR A 66 27.28 13.35 5.62
N ALA A 67 26.35 13.75 6.50
CA ALA A 67 25.02 14.19 6.12
C ALA A 67 25.05 15.36 5.10
N MET A 68 25.91 16.36 5.33
CA MET A 68 26.07 17.52 4.43
C MET A 68 26.73 17.17 3.09
N SER A 69 27.50 16.07 3.02
CA SER A 69 28.15 15.62 1.79
C SER A 69 27.20 14.88 0.83
N LEU A 70 26.11 14.28 1.35
CA LEU A 70 25.16 13.48 0.59
C LEU A 70 24.42 14.23 -0.54
N PRO A 71 23.86 15.44 -0.35
CA PRO A 71 23.13 16.15 -1.42
C PRO A 71 23.97 16.33 -2.69
N ARG A 72 25.26 16.63 -2.51
CA ARG A 72 26.20 16.83 -3.62
C ARG A 72 26.63 15.50 -4.23
N THR A 73 26.95 14.51 -3.41
CA THR A 73 27.45 13.20 -3.90
C THR A 73 26.36 12.33 -4.53
N MET A 74 25.10 12.49 -4.11
CA MET A 74 23.92 11.87 -4.74
C MET A 74 23.42 12.63 -5.98
N GLY A 75 24.01 13.80 -6.27
CA GLY A 75 23.62 14.64 -7.39
C GLY A 75 22.24 15.29 -7.23
N VAL A 76 21.79 15.50 -5.99
CA VAL A 76 20.54 16.20 -5.65
C VAL A 76 20.71 17.72 -5.82
N VAL A 77 21.93 18.25 -5.59
CA VAL A 77 22.27 19.66 -5.80
C VAL A 77 23.37 19.77 -6.87
N LYS A 78 23.17 20.59 -7.90
CA LYS A 78 24.18 20.86 -8.95
C LYS A 78 25.16 21.96 -8.54
N LYS A 79 26.35 21.91 -9.15
CA LYS A 79 27.52 22.76 -8.89
C LYS A 79 27.37 24.16 -9.51
N THR A 80 26.41 24.97 -9.09
CA THR A 80 26.44 26.41 -9.40
C THR A 80 25.65 27.26 -8.40
N THR A 81 26.36 28.24 -7.84
CA THR A 81 25.91 29.41 -7.05
C THR A 81 25.62 29.18 -5.57
N MET A 82 26.48 29.78 -4.73
CA MET A 82 26.24 30.10 -3.33
C MET A 82 25.13 31.17 -3.24
N THR A 83 23.89 30.74 -3.44
CA THR A 83 22.72 31.46 -2.97
C THR A 83 21.86 30.39 -2.32
N THR A 84 21.51 30.62 -1.06
CA THR A 84 20.66 29.74 -0.24
C THR A 84 19.25 29.75 -0.80
N THR A 85 19.08 29.12 -1.96
CA THR A 85 17.80 28.91 -2.62
C THR A 85 17.87 27.48 -3.13
N PHE A 86 17.12 26.60 -2.47
CA PHE A 86 16.99 25.19 -2.84
C PHE A 86 16.25 25.09 -4.18
N HIS A 87 16.95 25.35 -5.28
CA HIS A 87 16.45 25.02 -6.62
C HIS A 87 16.84 23.59 -6.94
N PHE A 88 15.90 22.67 -6.71
CA PHE A 88 15.96 21.29 -7.18
C PHE A 88 15.44 21.27 -8.62
N ASP A 89 16.31 21.14 -9.61
CA ASP A 89 15.93 21.09 -11.02
C ASP A 89 16.11 19.67 -11.60
N GLU A 90 15.12 19.25 -12.38
CA GLU A 90 14.88 17.91 -12.90
C GLU A 90 15.98 17.47 -13.88
N GLY A 91 16.67 16.39 -13.54
CA GLY A 91 17.46 15.67 -14.52
C GLY A 91 16.54 14.94 -15.49
N ASP A 92 16.68 15.24 -16.79
CA ASP A 92 16.13 14.55 -17.97
C ASP A 92 15.62 13.13 -17.67
N GLN A 93 14.29 13.01 -17.52
CA GLN A 93 13.51 11.82 -17.17
C GLN A 93 13.65 10.65 -18.18
N ARG A 94 14.48 10.80 -19.22
CA ARG A 94 14.73 9.74 -20.22
C ARG A 94 15.62 8.59 -19.73
N LYS A 95 16.23 8.68 -18.54
CA LYS A 95 16.98 7.56 -17.94
C LYS A 95 16.28 7.11 -16.66
N ARG A 96 15.82 5.85 -16.64
CA ARG A 96 15.13 5.12 -15.55
C ARG A 96 15.86 5.05 -14.19
N GLY A 97 16.80 5.95 -13.89
CA GLY A 97 17.78 5.81 -12.82
C GLY A 97 17.22 5.88 -11.39
N THR A 98 16.43 6.89 -11.05
CA THR A 98 16.10 7.17 -9.64
C THR A 98 14.98 8.22 -9.53
N LYS A 99 13.73 7.76 -9.45
CA LYS A 99 12.54 8.60 -9.23
C LYS A 99 12.49 9.25 -7.83
N TYR A 100 13.34 8.78 -6.90
CA TYR A 100 13.17 8.99 -5.46
C TYR A 100 14.40 9.57 -4.74
N LYS A 101 15.30 10.28 -5.43
CA LYS A 101 16.55 10.77 -4.81
C LYS A 101 16.32 11.71 -3.61
N GLY A 102 15.41 12.67 -3.74
CA GLY A 102 15.10 13.63 -2.67
C GLY A 102 14.55 12.92 -1.42
N THR A 103 13.60 11.99 -1.62
CA THR A 103 13.06 11.15 -0.55
C THR A 103 14.15 10.27 0.07
N THR A 104 15.00 9.65 -0.74
CA THR A 104 16.13 8.83 -0.26
C THR A 104 17.05 9.63 0.64
N LEU A 105 17.41 10.84 0.22
CA LEU A 105 18.24 11.77 1.02
C LEU A 105 17.55 12.13 2.34
N LEU A 106 16.28 12.52 2.31
CA LEU A 106 15.51 12.90 3.50
C LEU A 106 15.47 11.77 4.53
N PHE A 107 15.13 10.55 4.10
CA PHE A 107 15.08 9.39 5.00
C PHE A 107 16.47 8.99 5.50
N THR A 108 17.51 9.13 4.68
CA THR A 108 18.89 8.93 5.11
C THR A 108 19.27 9.90 6.23
N TRP A 109 18.92 11.18 6.11
CA TRP A 109 19.15 12.18 7.17
C TRP A 109 18.38 11.88 8.45
N ILE A 110 17.09 11.54 8.35
CA ILE A 110 16.28 11.14 9.50
C ILE A 110 16.92 9.95 10.23
N SER A 111 17.36 8.93 9.48
CA SER A 111 18.04 7.79 10.06
C SER A 111 19.38 8.14 10.68
N LEU A 112 20.16 9.04 10.09
CA LEU A 112 21.43 9.48 10.68
C LEU A 112 21.22 10.19 12.01
N VAL A 113 20.22 11.06 12.12
CA VAL A 113 19.85 11.70 13.39
C VAL A 113 19.39 10.66 14.41
N GLY A 114 18.49 9.74 14.01
CA GLY A 114 17.98 8.70 14.90
C GLY A 114 19.07 7.76 15.41
N MET A 115 19.96 7.30 14.54
CA MET A 115 21.14 6.51 14.93
C MET A 115 22.07 7.32 15.82
N SER A 116 22.15 8.64 15.60
CA SER A 116 23.04 9.48 16.39
C SER A 116 22.60 9.51 17.85
N LEU A 117 21.31 9.79 18.07
CA LEU A 117 20.68 9.81 19.38
C LEU A 117 20.69 8.42 20.04
N LEU A 118 20.43 7.36 19.26
CA LEU A 118 20.48 5.99 19.77
C LEU A 118 21.88 5.62 20.28
N SER A 119 22.93 6.03 19.55
CA SER A 119 24.31 5.71 19.94
C SER A 119 24.69 6.36 21.27
N GLU A 120 24.29 7.61 21.47
CA GLU A 120 24.49 8.34 22.74
C GLU A 120 23.71 7.69 23.87
N TYR A 121 22.43 7.39 23.64
CA TYR A 121 21.57 6.70 24.62
C TYR A 121 22.15 5.34 25.05
N LEU A 122 22.67 4.55 24.11
CA LEU A 122 23.27 3.24 24.42
C LEU A 122 24.49 3.34 25.35
N VAL A 123 25.28 4.41 25.21
CA VAL A 123 26.45 4.67 26.06
C VAL A 123 26.02 5.26 27.40
N GLU A 124 25.19 6.29 27.41
CA GLU A 124 24.72 7.00 28.60
C GLU A 124 24.06 6.05 29.60
N PHE A 125 23.19 5.16 29.12
CA PHE A 125 22.48 4.17 29.93
C PHE A 125 23.26 2.86 30.09
N LYS A 126 24.52 2.80 29.65
CA LYS A 126 25.43 1.65 29.82
C LYS A 126 24.90 0.34 29.22
N TYR A 127 24.06 0.42 28.18
CA TYR A 127 23.65 -0.75 27.39
C TYR A 127 24.82 -1.31 26.57
N VAL A 128 25.72 -0.43 26.12
CA VAL A 128 26.99 -0.81 25.48
C VAL A 128 28.12 -0.09 26.19
N THR A 129 29.05 -0.84 26.79
CA THR A 129 30.08 -0.32 27.70
C THR A 129 31.50 -0.52 27.21
N ASN A 130 31.72 -1.36 26.18
CA ASN A 130 33.06 -1.69 25.73
C ASN A 130 33.12 -2.04 24.23
N LEU A 131 34.33 -1.95 23.67
CA LEU A 131 34.59 -2.21 22.25
C LEU A 131 34.29 -3.64 21.83
N LYS A 132 34.32 -4.61 22.73
CA LYS A 132 33.95 -6.01 22.42
C LYS A 132 32.46 -6.11 22.09
N GLN A 133 31.59 -5.45 22.85
CA GLN A 133 30.16 -5.37 22.55
C GLN A 133 29.90 -4.65 21.22
N CYS A 134 30.63 -3.57 20.92
CA CYS A 134 30.55 -2.93 19.61
C CYS A 134 30.95 -3.89 18.49
N ALA A 135 32.10 -4.57 18.62
CA ALA A 135 32.56 -5.54 17.63
C ALA A 135 31.55 -6.68 17.42
N MET A 136 30.90 -7.16 18.50
CA MET A 136 29.81 -8.13 18.40
C MET A 136 28.60 -7.57 17.66
N LEU A 137 28.16 -6.34 17.96
CA LEU A 137 27.04 -5.69 17.28
C LEU A 137 27.33 -5.49 15.78
N PHE A 138 28.55 -5.07 15.44
CA PHE A 138 29.01 -4.94 14.06
C PHE A 138 29.03 -6.29 13.35
N ALA A 139 29.59 -7.32 13.97
CA ALA A 139 29.63 -8.67 13.43
C ALA A 139 28.22 -9.25 13.20
N CYS A 140 27.31 -9.05 14.15
CA CYS A 140 25.90 -9.44 14.02
C CYS A 140 25.22 -8.73 12.85
N GLY A 141 25.47 -7.42 12.68
CA GLY A 141 24.95 -6.67 11.54
C GLY A 141 25.49 -7.18 10.20
N TYR A 142 26.81 -7.37 10.10
CA TYR A 142 27.47 -7.84 8.89
C TYR A 142 27.03 -9.27 8.51
N VAL A 143 27.04 -10.21 9.46
CA VAL A 143 26.54 -11.59 9.25
C VAL A 143 25.05 -11.58 8.92
N GLY A 144 24.29 -10.66 9.53
CA GLY A 144 22.87 -10.47 9.23
C GLY A 144 22.60 -10.07 7.78
N GLN A 145 23.45 -9.24 7.17
CA GLN A 145 23.36 -8.88 5.75
C GLN A 145 23.59 -10.10 4.85
N GLU A 146 24.63 -10.89 5.12
CA GLU A 146 24.89 -12.14 4.38
C GLU A 146 23.75 -13.15 4.55
N LEU A 147 23.21 -13.30 5.76
CA LEU A 147 22.07 -14.16 6.04
C LEU A 147 20.82 -13.70 5.26
N ALA A 148 20.61 -12.39 5.11
CA ALA A 148 19.51 -11.85 4.32
C ALA A 148 19.59 -12.30 2.85
N HIS A 149 20.77 -12.24 2.24
CA HIS A 149 21.02 -12.76 0.90
C HIS A 149 20.80 -14.27 0.80
N VAL A 150 21.29 -15.06 1.77
CA VAL A 150 21.10 -16.52 1.82
C VAL A 150 19.62 -16.90 1.91
N ILE A 151 18.86 -16.28 2.81
CA ILE A 151 17.43 -16.57 3.00
C ILE A 151 16.61 -16.18 1.76
N THR A 152 17.00 -15.11 1.07
CA THR A 152 16.28 -14.60 -0.10
C THR A 152 16.75 -15.18 -1.43
N PHE A 153 17.79 -16.03 -1.40
CA PHE A 153 18.44 -16.62 -2.57
C PHE A 153 19.03 -15.56 -3.53
N GLU A 154 19.42 -14.40 -3.02
CA GLU A 154 20.09 -13.35 -3.79
C GLU A 154 21.61 -13.42 -3.63
N LYS A 155 22.35 -13.05 -4.67
CA LYS A 155 23.81 -12.86 -4.56
C LYS A 155 24.10 -11.52 -3.88
N THR A 156 25.27 -11.37 -3.27
CA THR A 156 25.64 -10.09 -2.65
C THR A 156 26.24 -9.13 -3.69
N TYR A 157 25.95 -7.83 -3.57
CA TYR A 157 26.59 -6.83 -4.44
C TYR A 157 28.12 -6.85 -4.27
N GLN A 158 28.59 -7.09 -3.05
CA GLN A 158 30.02 -7.17 -2.74
C GLN A 158 30.74 -8.29 -3.51
N GLN A 159 30.10 -9.46 -3.68
CA GLN A 159 30.65 -10.56 -4.48
C GLN A 159 30.91 -10.15 -5.95
N SER A 160 30.11 -9.23 -6.50
CA SER A 160 30.21 -8.80 -7.90
C SER A 160 31.55 -8.14 -8.24
N TYR A 161 32.14 -7.38 -7.31
CA TYR A 161 33.42 -6.70 -7.52
C TYR A 161 34.60 -7.34 -6.76
N MET A 162 34.36 -8.22 -5.77
CA MET A 162 35.42 -9.04 -5.15
C MET A 162 36.07 -10.02 -6.13
N SER A 163 35.27 -10.62 -7.01
CA SER A 163 35.72 -11.61 -8.00
C SER A 163 36.73 -11.06 -9.02
N SER A 164 36.82 -9.74 -9.15
CA SER A 164 37.69 -9.04 -10.10
C SER A 164 39.15 -8.86 -9.60
N SER A 165 39.42 -9.08 -8.31
CA SER A 165 40.65 -8.66 -7.60
C SER A 165 41.98 -9.36 -7.96
N LYS A 166 42.05 -10.17 -9.02
CA LYS A 166 43.23 -11.01 -9.34
C LYS A 166 44.49 -10.28 -9.86
N SER A 167 44.50 -8.94 -9.94
CA SER A 167 45.67 -8.15 -10.34
C SER A 167 45.75 -6.82 -9.58
N GLU A 168 46.93 -6.19 -9.47
CA GLU A 168 47.15 -4.95 -8.72
C GLU A 168 46.26 -3.77 -9.20
N LYS A 169 46.03 -3.66 -10.52
CA LYS A 169 45.05 -2.71 -11.09
C LYS A 169 43.61 -3.02 -10.67
N ASN A 170 43.28 -4.29 -10.48
CA ASN A 170 41.96 -4.70 -10.04
C ASN A 170 41.79 -4.57 -8.52
N LEU A 171 42.87 -4.58 -7.74
CA LEU A 171 42.84 -4.35 -6.30
C LEU A 171 42.45 -2.90 -5.98
N GLN A 172 43.04 -1.92 -6.68
CA GLN A 172 42.66 -0.50 -6.55
C GLN A 172 41.20 -0.26 -6.94
N ASN A 173 40.72 -0.92 -7.99
CA ASN A 173 39.32 -0.86 -8.40
C ASN A 173 38.38 -1.49 -7.35
N TRP A 174 38.77 -2.61 -6.75
CA TRP A 174 38.03 -3.25 -5.65
C TRP A 174 37.93 -2.34 -4.42
N GLN A 175 39.05 -1.74 -3.97
CA GLN A 175 39.05 -0.81 -2.83
C GLN A 175 38.16 0.40 -3.09
N SER A 176 38.25 1.00 -4.28
CA SER A 176 37.42 2.14 -4.66
C SER A 176 35.94 1.80 -4.61
N LEU A 177 35.54 0.65 -5.16
CA LEU A 177 34.14 0.21 -5.16
C LEU A 177 33.66 -0.17 -3.75
N LEU A 178 34.52 -0.74 -2.92
CA LEU A 178 34.19 -1.03 -1.52
C LEU A 178 33.95 0.25 -0.72
N ILE A 179 34.81 1.25 -0.86
CA ILE A 179 34.66 2.55 -0.19
C ILE A 179 33.38 3.25 -0.67
N GLU A 180 33.13 3.24 -1.98
CA GLU A 180 31.92 3.82 -2.54
C GLU A 180 30.65 3.11 -2.04
N HIS A 181 30.66 1.78 -2.04
CA HIS A 181 29.54 0.98 -1.53
C HIS A 181 29.30 1.25 -0.04
N ALA A 182 30.36 1.28 0.79
CA ALA A 182 30.25 1.57 2.21
C ALA A 182 29.75 3.00 2.47
N TYR A 183 30.25 3.98 1.71
CA TYR A 183 29.84 5.38 1.80
C TYR A 183 28.36 5.57 1.44
N PHE A 184 27.86 4.87 0.43
CA PHE A 184 26.46 4.98 0.00
C PHE A 184 25.54 3.91 0.60
N LEU A 185 25.99 3.01 1.47
CA LEU A 185 25.22 1.83 1.87
C LEU A 185 23.82 2.19 2.41
N LEU A 186 23.74 3.15 3.34
CA LEU A 186 22.45 3.59 3.90
C LEU A 186 21.51 4.20 2.85
N PRO A 187 21.93 5.21 2.04
CA PRO A 187 21.07 5.72 0.97
C PRO A 187 20.76 4.69 -0.12
N LEU A 188 21.64 3.71 -0.38
CA LEU A 188 21.36 2.59 -1.30
C LEU A 188 20.24 1.70 -0.77
N CYS A 189 20.22 1.39 0.53
CA CYS A 189 19.14 0.64 1.16
C CYS A 189 17.79 1.36 1.03
N PHE A 190 17.75 2.69 1.23
CA PHE A 190 16.53 3.48 1.04
C PHE A 190 16.11 3.59 -0.43
N ASP A 191 17.05 3.78 -1.36
CA ASP A 191 16.73 3.80 -2.78
C ASP A 191 16.17 2.45 -3.26
N ALA A 192 16.78 1.34 -2.82
CA ALA A 192 16.27 0.00 -3.08
C ALA A 192 14.87 -0.19 -2.49
N LEU A 193 14.62 0.28 -1.26
CA LEU A 193 13.31 0.22 -0.61
C LEU A 193 12.22 0.88 -1.46
N TRP A 194 12.49 2.07 -1.99
CA TRP A 194 11.50 2.82 -2.78
C TRP A 194 11.24 2.25 -4.17
N GLN A 195 12.19 1.47 -4.71
CA GLN A 195 12.05 0.88 -6.05
C GLN A 195 11.60 -0.58 -6.02
N THR A 196 11.67 -1.24 -4.86
CA THR A 196 11.26 -2.63 -4.74
C THR A 196 9.74 -2.76 -4.77
N ARG A 197 9.23 -3.60 -5.67
CA ARG A 197 7.79 -3.79 -5.89
C ARG A 197 7.15 -4.75 -4.90
N ASP A 198 7.96 -5.55 -4.22
CA ASP A 198 7.59 -6.71 -3.42
C ASP A 198 8.17 -6.65 -2.00
N VAL A 199 8.21 -5.47 -1.38
CA VAL A 199 8.67 -5.33 0.01
C VAL A 199 7.62 -5.86 0.98
N PRO A 200 7.91 -6.92 1.75
CA PRO A 200 6.98 -7.46 2.72
C PRO A 200 6.54 -6.42 3.77
N LEU A 201 7.47 -5.57 4.26
CA LEU A 201 7.13 -4.52 5.23
C LEU A 201 6.32 -3.37 4.62
N LEU A 202 6.75 -2.79 3.49
CA LEU A 202 5.93 -1.77 2.82
C LEU A 202 4.59 -2.35 2.38
N SER A 203 4.50 -3.63 2.01
CA SER A 203 3.23 -4.25 1.65
C SER A 203 2.24 -4.37 2.82
N TRP A 204 2.72 -4.25 4.06
CA TRP A 204 1.88 -4.14 5.25
C TRP A 204 1.49 -2.68 5.55
N ILE A 205 2.42 -1.74 5.35
CA ILE A 205 2.19 -0.30 5.52
C ILE A 205 1.30 0.27 4.39
N VAL A 206 1.44 -0.25 3.18
CA VAL A 206 0.81 0.20 1.95
C VAL A 206 -0.25 -0.81 1.57
N ALA A 207 -1.50 -0.37 1.55
CA ALA A 207 -2.62 -1.22 1.18
C ALA A 207 -2.68 -1.44 -0.33
N HIS A 208 -1.78 -2.26 -0.86
CA HIS A 208 -1.80 -2.58 -2.28
C HIS A 208 -3.09 -3.30 -2.69
N ASN A 209 -3.49 -3.09 -3.94
CA ASN A 209 -4.54 -3.84 -4.57
C ASN A 209 -4.04 -5.24 -4.95
N TYR A 210 -4.70 -6.24 -4.37
CA TYR A 210 -4.44 -7.66 -4.57
C TYR A 210 -5.53 -8.33 -5.41
N LEU A 211 -6.49 -7.58 -5.93
CA LEU A 211 -7.44 -8.07 -6.91
C LEU A 211 -6.78 -8.20 -8.28
N LEU A 212 -6.87 -9.38 -8.86
CA LEU A 212 -6.23 -9.75 -10.11
C LEU A 212 -7.29 -10.04 -11.17
N ARG A 213 -7.03 -9.62 -12.42
CA ARG A 213 -7.97 -9.82 -13.53
C ARG A 213 -7.23 -10.23 -14.79
N CYS A 214 -7.78 -11.18 -15.53
CA CYS A 214 -7.36 -11.51 -16.90
C CYS A 214 -8.54 -12.06 -17.71
N LYS A 215 -8.31 -12.31 -19.00
CA LYS A 215 -9.30 -12.92 -19.89
C LYS A 215 -8.65 -14.05 -20.67
N LEU A 216 -9.26 -15.22 -20.66
CA LEU A 216 -8.86 -16.39 -21.42
C LEU A 216 -9.32 -16.19 -22.87
N THR A 217 -8.35 -16.12 -23.78
CA THR A 217 -8.59 -15.84 -25.20
C THR A 217 -7.86 -16.82 -26.12
N GLY A 218 -6.99 -17.67 -25.57
CA GLY A 218 -6.27 -18.66 -26.35
C GLY A 218 -7.19 -19.78 -26.83
N ALA A 219 -6.97 -20.25 -28.06
CA ALA A 219 -7.81 -21.31 -28.65
C ALA A 219 -7.89 -22.59 -27.79
N LYS A 220 -6.81 -22.96 -27.11
CA LYS A 220 -6.78 -24.09 -26.16
C LYS A 220 -7.72 -23.85 -24.97
N GLU A 221 -7.68 -22.65 -24.41
CA GLU A 221 -8.50 -22.26 -23.26
C GLU A 221 -9.97 -22.18 -23.66
N THR A 222 -10.29 -21.56 -24.81
CA THR A 222 -11.66 -21.49 -25.32
C THR A 222 -12.25 -22.88 -25.58
N ASN A 223 -11.46 -23.80 -26.15
CA ASN A 223 -11.89 -25.18 -26.33
C ASN A 223 -12.12 -25.90 -25.00
N ALA A 224 -11.24 -25.69 -24.01
CA ALA A 224 -11.40 -26.25 -22.68
C ALA A 224 -12.64 -25.70 -21.96
N LEU A 225 -12.92 -24.40 -22.03
CA LEU A 225 -14.15 -23.81 -21.48
C LEU A 225 -15.40 -24.43 -22.12
N ARG A 226 -15.38 -24.62 -23.44
CA ARG A 226 -16.48 -25.31 -24.15
C ARG A 226 -16.64 -26.75 -23.66
N ASP A 227 -15.55 -27.50 -23.49
CA ASP A 227 -15.60 -28.87 -22.99
C ASP A 227 -16.19 -28.97 -21.57
N ILE A 228 -15.91 -27.98 -20.71
CA ILE A 228 -16.52 -27.86 -19.38
C ILE A 228 -18.02 -27.53 -19.51
N TYR A 229 -18.40 -26.59 -20.38
CA TYR A 229 -19.79 -26.23 -20.61
C TYR A 229 -20.61 -27.40 -21.15
N ASP A 230 -20.08 -28.14 -22.12
CA ASP A 230 -20.72 -29.32 -22.71
C ASP A 230 -20.94 -30.42 -21.66
N PHE A 231 -19.96 -30.63 -20.77
CA PHE A 231 -20.09 -31.55 -19.65
C PHE A 231 -21.24 -31.15 -18.72
N VAL A 232 -21.29 -29.90 -18.28
CA VAL A 232 -22.36 -29.40 -17.39
C VAL A 232 -23.72 -29.47 -18.07
N SER A 233 -23.79 -29.13 -19.34
CA SER A 233 -25.02 -29.20 -20.15
C SER A 233 -25.53 -30.64 -20.24
N LYS A 234 -24.63 -31.61 -20.39
CA LYS A 234 -24.96 -33.04 -20.43
C LYS A 234 -25.44 -33.58 -19.07
N GLU A 235 -24.81 -33.18 -17.97
CA GLU A 235 -25.25 -33.56 -16.62
C GLU A 235 -26.62 -32.96 -16.27
N ASN A 236 -26.96 -31.82 -16.89
CA ASN A 236 -28.24 -31.13 -16.76
C ASN A 236 -28.74 -31.00 -15.30
N PRO A 237 -27.95 -30.36 -14.40
CA PRO A 237 -28.31 -30.22 -12.99
C PRO A 237 -29.65 -29.48 -12.78
N SER A 238 -30.31 -29.67 -11.65
CA SER A 238 -31.51 -28.88 -11.32
C SER A 238 -31.24 -27.36 -11.41
N ARG A 239 -32.23 -26.58 -11.85
CA ARG A 239 -32.16 -25.11 -11.88
C ARG A 239 -32.45 -24.49 -10.52
N ASP A 240 -33.15 -25.20 -9.65
CA ASP A 240 -33.62 -24.67 -8.37
C ASP A 240 -32.54 -24.72 -7.27
N ARG A 241 -31.43 -25.42 -7.52
CA ARG A 241 -30.34 -25.61 -6.54
C ARG A 241 -29.00 -25.42 -7.22
N THR A 242 -28.01 -25.06 -6.42
CA THR A 242 -26.62 -25.01 -6.87
C THR A 242 -26.09 -26.41 -7.15
N ALA A 243 -25.21 -26.53 -8.14
CA ALA A 243 -24.55 -27.80 -8.47
C ALA A 243 -23.03 -27.64 -8.47
N HIS A 244 -22.35 -28.69 -8.00
CA HIS A 244 -20.92 -28.67 -7.70
C HIS A 244 -20.25 -29.96 -8.18
N TRP A 245 -19.20 -29.82 -8.99
CA TRP A 245 -18.30 -30.93 -9.34
C TRP A 245 -16.88 -30.63 -8.90
N TRP A 246 -16.35 -31.47 -8.04
CA TRP A 246 -15.03 -31.31 -7.43
C TRP A 246 -13.96 -31.84 -8.35
N PHE A 247 -12.87 -31.08 -8.49
CA PHE A 247 -11.78 -31.41 -9.39
C PHE A 247 -11.25 -32.84 -9.20
N GLU A 248 -11.07 -33.27 -7.94
CA GLU A 248 -10.59 -34.62 -7.60
C GLU A 248 -11.47 -35.76 -8.15
N LYS A 249 -12.77 -35.49 -8.34
CA LYS A 249 -13.75 -36.47 -8.82
C LYS A 249 -13.95 -36.42 -10.34
N LEU A 250 -13.45 -35.40 -11.02
CA LEU A 250 -13.54 -35.29 -12.48
C LEU A 250 -12.68 -36.36 -13.16
N LYS A 251 -13.08 -36.80 -14.35
CA LYS A 251 -12.39 -37.82 -15.13
C LYS A 251 -12.34 -37.45 -16.61
N GLY A 252 -11.44 -38.10 -17.35
CA GLY A 252 -11.39 -38.05 -18.81
C GLY A 252 -11.24 -36.62 -19.37
N LYS A 253 -12.05 -36.30 -20.38
CA LYS A 253 -11.98 -35.06 -21.15
C LYS A 253 -12.19 -33.82 -20.26
N THR A 254 -13.18 -33.84 -19.37
CA THR A 254 -13.50 -32.73 -18.47
C THR A 254 -12.35 -32.40 -17.52
N LYS A 255 -11.66 -33.42 -16.98
CA LYS A 255 -10.50 -33.18 -16.10
C LYS A 255 -9.34 -32.53 -16.86
N LYS A 256 -9.03 -33.02 -18.07
CA LYS A 256 -7.99 -32.43 -18.93
C LYS A 256 -8.32 -30.98 -19.32
N ALA A 257 -9.58 -30.69 -19.61
CA ALA A 257 -10.05 -29.33 -19.86
C ALA A 257 -9.84 -28.44 -18.62
N PHE A 258 -10.17 -28.95 -17.43
CA PHE A 258 -9.95 -28.24 -16.17
C PHE A 258 -8.45 -27.96 -15.94
N ASP A 259 -7.58 -28.96 -16.10
CA ASP A 259 -6.11 -28.81 -15.97
C ASP A 259 -5.58 -27.76 -16.96
N THR A 260 -6.06 -27.77 -18.20
CA THR A 260 -5.68 -26.78 -19.23
C THR A 260 -5.96 -25.34 -18.79
N ILE A 261 -7.05 -25.12 -18.04
CA ILE A 261 -7.39 -23.79 -17.52
C ILE A 261 -6.54 -23.45 -16.28
N ILE A 262 -6.26 -24.41 -15.39
CA ILE A 262 -5.35 -24.20 -14.25
C ILE A 262 -3.97 -23.75 -14.74
N ASP A 263 -3.44 -24.43 -15.75
CA ASP A 263 -2.08 -24.20 -16.28
C ASP A 263 -2.03 -23.10 -17.37
N SER A 264 -3.08 -22.26 -17.45
CA SER A 264 -3.17 -21.17 -18.42
C SER A 264 -2.03 -20.15 -18.25
N GLU A 265 -1.37 -19.81 -19.36
CA GLU A 265 -0.38 -18.73 -19.41
C GLU A 265 -0.99 -17.36 -19.06
N ALA A 266 -2.29 -17.15 -19.35
CA ALA A 266 -2.98 -15.92 -19.01
C ALA A 266 -3.14 -15.76 -17.49
N ILE A 267 -3.48 -16.85 -16.78
CA ILE A 267 -3.57 -16.87 -15.31
C ILE A 267 -2.16 -16.75 -14.69
N ALA A 268 -1.18 -17.50 -15.19
CA ALA A 268 0.20 -17.39 -14.73
C ALA A 268 0.74 -15.96 -14.93
N GLY A 269 0.48 -15.35 -16.08
CA GLY A 269 0.85 -13.96 -16.40
C GLY A 269 0.12 -12.93 -15.55
N MET A 270 -1.14 -13.21 -15.17
CA MET A 270 -1.90 -12.39 -14.22
C MET A 270 -1.22 -12.33 -12.84
N PHE A 271 -0.79 -13.49 -12.32
CA PHE A 271 -0.02 -13.54 -11.07
C PHE A 271 1.35 -12.88 -11.22
N ALA A 272 2.08 -13.17 -12.31
CA ALA A 272 3.44 -12.65 -12.55
C ALA A 272 3.52 -11.12 -12.61
N LYS A 273 2.43 -10.43 -13.01
CA LYS A 273 2.33 -8.96 -12.96
C LYS A 273 2.36 -8.41 -11.53
N LYS A 274 1.90 -9.17 -10.55
CA LYS A 274 1.81 -8.77 -9.14
C LYS A 274 2.92 -9.37 -8.29
N PHE A 275 3.15 -10.66 -8.45
CA PHE A 275 4.09 -11.47 -7.69
C PHE A 275 5.20 -11.91 -8.62
N ARG A 276 6.42 -11.46 -8.36
CA ARG A 276 7.56 -11.82 -9.21
C ARG A 276 7.82 -13.33 -9.14
N SER A 277 7.93 -13.98 -10.28
CA SER A 277 8.06 -15.43 -10.38
C SER A 277 9.37 -16.00 -9.80
N ASP A 278 10.42 -15.18 -9.71
CA ASP A 278 11.71 -15.54 -9.12
C ASP A 278 11.69 -15.47 -7.58
N ALA A 279 10.96 -14.53 -6.99
CA ALA A 279 10.87 -14.35 -5.54
C ALA A 279 9.65 -15.06 -4.91
N TRP A 280 8.59 -15.29 -5.68
CA TRP A 280 7.32 -15.85 -5.21
C TRP A 280 7.01 -17.19 -5.87
N ALA A 281 6.40 -18.08 -5.11
CA ALA A 281 5.79 -19.30 -5.60
C ALA A 281 4.27 -19.09 -5.76
N VAL A 282 3.71 -19.65 -6.83
CA VAL A 282 2.26 -19.74 -7.07
C VAL A 282 1.98 -21.21 -7.33
N GLU A 283 1.23 -21.85 -6.44
CA GLU A 283 0.98 -23.29 -6.49
C GLU A 283 -0.53 -23.56 -6.42
N PRO A 284 -1.10 -24.39 -7.32
CA PRO A 284 -2.51 -24.72 -7.29
C PRO A 284 -2.89 -25.57 -6.06
N ILE A 285 -4.07 -25.32 -5.49
CA ILE A 285 -4.67 -26.12 -4.41
C ILE A 285 -5.81 -26.95 -4.99
N TYR A 286 -5.47 -28.10 -5.57
CA TYR A 286 -6.43 -28.95 -6.31
C TYR A 286 -7.63 -29.41 -5.47
N SER A 287 -7.46 -29.63 -4.18
CA SER A 287 -8.52 -30.09 -3.25
C SER A 287 -9.66 -29.09 -3.06
N MET A 288 -9.43 -27.80 -3.38
CA MET A 288 -10.43 -26.74 -3.29
C MET A 288 -11.11 -26.44 -4.64
N ASN A 289 -10.59 -26.97 -5.75
CA ASN A 289 -11.04 -26.62 -7.09
C ASN A 289 -12.39 -27.28 -7.44
N GLU A 290 -13.27 -26.51 -8.07
CA GLU A 290 -14.61 -26.97 -8.43
C GLU A 290 -15.17 -26.32 -9.71
N ILE A 291 -16.09 -27.03 -10.37
CA ILE A 291 -17.06 -26.47 -11.30
C ILE A 291 -18.32 -26.15 -10.48
N TYR A 292 -18.80 -24.92 -10.60
CA TYR A 292 -19.95 -24.38 -9.89
C TYR A 292 -21.02 -23.91 -10.87
N VAL A 293 -22.28 -24.28 -10.60
CA VAL A 293 -23.45 -23.80 -11.35
C VAL A 293 -24.41 -23.14 -10.39
N ALA A 294 -24.78 -21.89 -10.68
CA ALA A 294 -25.69 -21.10 -9.86
C ALA A 294 -27.16 -21.54 -10.02
N SER A 295 -27.95 -21.44 -8.96
CA SER A 295 -29.40 -21.64 -9.00
C SER A 295 -30.14 -20.43 -9.57
N SER A 296 -31.38 -20.64 -10.05
CA SER A 296 -32.30 -19.58 -10.48
C SER A 296 -33.15 -19.00 -9.35
N HIS A 297 -33.12 -19.60 -8.17
CA HIS A 297 -33.90 -19.19 -6.98
C HIS A 297 -32.98 -19.03 -5.77
N HIS A 298 -33.11 -17.90 -5.08
CA HIS A 298 -32.35 -17.55 -3.88
C HIS A 298 -33.30 -17.56 -2.69
N ASN A 299 -33.68 -18.76 -2.26
CA ASN A 299 -34.53 -18.91 -1.08
C ASN A 299 -33.67 -18.74 0.18
N PHE A 300 -34.10 -17.87 1.09
CA PHE A 300 -33.45 -17.51 2.38
C PHE A 300 -33.00 -18.73 3.23
N ASN A 301 -31.84 -19.30 2.89
CA ASN A 301 -31.14 -20.37 3.62
C ASN A 301 -29.67 -19.96 3.82
N SER A 302 -28.76 -20.89 4.12
CA SER A 302 -27.32 -20.58 4.26
C SER A 302 -26.68 -19.92 3.03
N ASP A 303 -27.30 -19.99 1.84
CA ASP A 303 -26.87 -19.27 0.64
C ASP A 303 -26.98 -17.74 0.81
N THR A 304 -27.73 -17.25 1.81
CA THR A 304 -27.76 -15.83 2.21
C THR A 304 -26.35 -15.28 2.49
N VAL A 305 -25.42 -16.15 2.90
CA VAL A 305 -23.99 -15.78 3.09
C VAL A 305 -23.40 -15.19 1.81
N PHE A 306 -23.76 -15.70 0.63
CA PHE A 306 -23.22 -15.20 -0.64
C PHE A 306 -23.79 -13.84 -1.06
N TYR A 307 -24.96 -13.48 -0.53
CA TYR A 307 -25.66 -12.20 -0.78
C TYR A 307 -25.42 -11.16 0.31
N MET A 308 -24.61 -11.50 1.31
CA MET A 308 -24.06 -10.53 2.25
C MET A 308 -22.58 -10.31 1.97
N GLU A 309 -22.05 -9.19 2.43
CA GLU A 309 -20.62 -8.93 2.39
C GLU A 309 -19.89 -9.97 3.28
N HIS A 310 -18.92 -10.67 2.72
CA HIS A 310 -18.16 -11.71 3.42
C HIS A 310 -16.74 -11.87 2.88
N CYS A 311 -15.89 -12.53 3.67
CA CYS A 311 -14.64 -13.15 3.22
C CYS A 311 -14.86 -14.67 3.14
N ASP A 312 -14.21 -15.35 2.21
CA ASP A 312 -14.41 -16.78 2.00
C ASP A 312 -13.73 -17.66 3.07
N GLY A 313 -12.72 -17.14 3.79
CA GLY A 313 -12.04 -17.88 4.84
C GLY A 313 -11.46 -17.04 5.96
N PRO A 314 -11.06 -17.66 7.09
CA PRO A 314 -10.74 -16.95 8.32
C PRO A 314 -9.23 -16.74 8.56
N TRP A 315 -8.35 -17.24 7.68
CA TRP A 315 -6.90 -17.28 7.94
C TRP A 315 -6.15 -16.04 7.45
N SER A 316 -6.72 -14.85 7.62
CA SER A 316 -6.09 -13.61 7.16
C SER A 316 -4.84 -13.21 7.95
N VAL A 317 -4.50 -13.90 9.05
CA VAL A 317 -3.36 -13.61 9.93
C VAL A 317 -1.97 -13.91 9.34
N TYR A 318 -1.87 -14.72 8.28
CA TYR A 318 -0.59 -15.23 7.81
C TYR A 318 0.16 -14.18 6.97
N PRO A 319 1.23 -13.55 7.47
CA PRO A 319 1.87 -12.45 6.77
C PRO A 319 2.47 -12.94 5.46
N TRP A 320 2.27 -12.16 4.40
CA TRP A 320 2.82 -12.39 3.05
C TRP A 320 2.41 -13.70 2.38
N CYS A 321 1.56 -14.51 2.99
CA CYS A 321 0.99 -15.71 2.38
C CYS A 321 -0.47 -15.44 2.00
N PHE A 322 -0.82 -15.78 0.78
CA PHE A 322 -2.14 -15.54 0.21
C PHE A 322 -2.71 -16.86 -0.28
N VAL A 323 -4.03 -17.02 -0.14
CA VAL A 323 -4.77 -18.06 -0.86
C VAL A 323 -5.69 -17.34 -1.81
N TYR A 324 -5.45 -17.47 -3.09
CA TYR A 324 -6.28 -16.86 -4.11
C TYR A 324 -7.41 -17.78 -4.50
N ARG A 325 -8.63 -17.25 -4.60
CA ARG A 325 -9.73 -17.82 -5.36
C ARG A 325 -9.83 -17.08 -6.69
N CYS A 326 -9.67 -17.81 -7.78
CA CYS A 326 -9.90 -17.34 -9.14
C CYS A 326 -11.25 -17.85 -9.62
N MET A 327 -12.18 -16.93 -9.84
CA MET A 327 -13.48 -17.19 -10.46
C MET A 327 -13.32 -17.06 -11.98
N VAL A 328 -13.54 -18.15 -12.71
CA VAL A 328 -13.45 -18.21 -14.18
C VAL A 328 -14.85 -18.39 -14.74
N ALA A 329 -15.33 -17.42 -15.51
CA ALA A 329 -16.62 -17.51 -16.18
C ALA A 329 -16.53 -18.44 -17.39
N VAL A 330 -17.33 -19.51 -17.38
CA VAL A 330 -17.33 -20.53 -18.44
C VAL A 330 -18.27 -20.16 -19.57
N ASN A 331 -19.37 -19.49 -19.25
CA ASN A 331 -20.36 -19.03 -20.24
C ASN A 331 -20.84 -17.59 -19.97
N GLU A 332 -21.71 -17.09 -20.84
CA GLU A 332 -22.26 -15.74 -20.74
C GLU A 332 -22.99 -15.51 -19.41
N ASN A 333 -22.71 -14.37 -18.78
CA ASN A 333 -23.40 -13.94 -17.58
C ASN A 333 -23.62 -12.42 -17.57
N LYS A 334 -24.89 -12.03 -17.53
CA LYS A 334 -25.42 -10.67 -17.48
C LYS A 334 -26.22 -10.39 -16.20
N GLN A 335 -26.57 -11.45 -15.45
CA GLN A 335 -27.39 -11.36 -14.25
C GLN A 335 -26.56 -11.17 -12.99
N VAL A 336 -25.55 -12.00 -12.77
CA VAL A 336 -24.90 -12.08 -11.47
C VAL A 336 -23.63 -11.24 -11.46
N GLU A 337 -23.63 -10.17 -10.68
CA GLU A 337 -22.49 -9.27 -10.49
C GLU A 337 -21.70 -9.67 -9.24
N THR A 338 -20.37 -9.66 -9.35
CA THR A 338 -19.47 -9.79 -8.20
C THR A 338 -18.87 -8.42 -7.91
N ILE A 339 -19.05 -7.95 -6.67
CA ILE A 339 -18.66 -6.62 -6.21
C ILE A 339 -17.58 -6.76 -5.14
N PHE A 340 -16.56 -5.91 -5.21
CA PHE A 340 -15.44 -5.81 -4.28
C PHE A 340 -15.51 -4.44 -3.59
N PRO A 341 -16.21 -4.31 -2.45
CA PRO A 341 -16.53 -3.02 -1.85
C PRO A 341 -15.30 -2.20 -1.43
N MET A 342 -14.21 -2.88 -1.03
CA MET A 342 -12.98 -2.22 -0.58
C MET A 342 -12.21 -1.59 -1.75
N GLU A 343 -12.13 -2.29 -2.89
CA GLU A 343 -11.57 -1.73 -4.12
C GLU A 343 -12.54 -0.72 -4.78
N GLY A 344 -13.85 -0.86 -4.54
CA GLY A 344 -14.88 -0.01 -5.16
C GLY A 344 -15.27 -0.44 -6.57
N SER A 345 -14.99 -1.68 -6.97
CA SER A 345 -15.35 -2.20 -8.30
C SER A 345 -16.39 -3.31 -8.26
N GLY A 346 -16.97 -3.61 -9.43
CA GLY A 346 -17.88 -4.73 -9.61
C GLY A 346 -18.17 -4.99 -11.09
N SER A 347 -18.39 -6.25 -11.45
CA SER A 347 -18.68 -6.66 -12.82
C SER A 347 -19.38 -8.01 -12.90
N CYS A 348 -20.23 -8.18 -13.91
CA CYS A 348 -20.66 -9.50 -14.35
C CYS A 348 -19.52 -10.13 -15.15
N LEU A 349 -18.92 -11.18 -14.61
CA LEU A 349 -17.88 -11.96 -15.31
C LEU A 349 -18.57 -12.78 -16.39
N SER A 350 -18.16 -12.62 -17.65
CA SER A 350 -18.69 -13.34 -18.82
C SER A 350 -17.61 -14.20 -19.47
N ASP A 351 -17.94 -14.96 -20.50
CA ASP A 351 -17.09 -15.93 -21.20
C ASP A 351 -15.58 -15.58 -21.19
N GLY A 352 -14.82 -16.43 -20.51
CA GLY A 352 -13.36 -16.35 -20.39
C GLY A 352 -12.84 -15.32 -19.39
N ASP A 353 -13.69 -14.49 -18.77
CA ASP A 353 -13.25 -13.55 -17.75
C ASP A 353 -12.79 -14.29 -16.49
N VAL A 354 -11.66 -13.84 -15.94
CA VAL A 354 -11.09 -14.35 -14.71
C VAL A 354 -10.88 -13.21 -13.73
N VAL A 355 -11.36 -13.39 -12.50
CA VAL A 355 -10.99 -12.54 -11.37
C VAL A 355 -10.42 -13.38 -10.24
N GLY A 356 -9.24 -13.02 -9.77
CA GLY A 356 -8.55 -13.63 -8.64
C GLY A 356 -8.53 -12.69 -7.44
N PHE A 357 -8.96 -13.15 -6.28
CA PHE A 357 -8.92 -12.39 -5.03
C PHE A 357 -8.44 -13.24 -3.87
N ASP A 358 -7.92 -12.60 -2.82
CA ASP A 358 -7.49 -13.30 -1.60
C ASP A 358 -8.71 -13.83 -0.84
N TYR A 359 -8.83 -15.16 -0.81
CA TYR A 359 -9.85 -15.95 -0.14
C TYR A 359 -10.02 -15.58 1.34
N HIS A 360 -8.96 -15.13 2.02
CA HIS A 360 -9.02 -14.80 3.43
C HIS A 360 -9.28 -13.32 3.73
N ARG A 361 -9.01 -12.42 2.78
CA ARG A 361 -8.91 -10.97 3.05
C ARG A 361 -9.84 -10.12 2.21
N GLU A 362 -10.23 -10.58 1.03
CA GLU A 362 -11.03 -9.78 0.12
C GLU A 362 -12.51 -9.89 0.47
N ILE A 363 -13.06 -8.79 0.97
CA ILE A 363 -14.50 -8.65 1.18
C ILE A 363 -15.17 -8.56 -0.19
N HIS A 364 -16.16 -9.42 -0.42
CA HIS A 364 -16.93 -9.40 -1.65
C HIS A 364 -18.41 -9.75 -1.39
N ILE A 365 -19.23 -9.44 -2.38
CA ILE A 365 -20.67 -9.70 -2.36
C ILE A 365 -21.15 -10.03 -3.77
N ILE A 366 -22.14 -10.93 -3.85
CA ILE A 366 -22.83 -11.26 -5.08
C ILE A 366 -24.18 -10.51 -5.11
N ARG A 367 -24.48 -9.89 -6.26
CA ARG A 367 -25.74 -9.18 -6.49
C ARG A 367 -26.38 -9.60 -7.80
N ASP A 368 -27.68 -9.80 -7.80
CA ASP A 368 -28.44 -9.99 -9.04
C ASP A 368 -28.85 -8.67 -9.65
N LEU A 369 -28.59 -8.54 -10.95
CA LEU A 369 -29.12 -7.50 -11.80
C LEU A 369 -30.50 -7.90 -12.33
N PRO A 370 -31.34 -6.93 -12.74
CA PRO A 370 -32.68 -7.22 -13.28
C PRO A 370 -32.67 -8.07 -14.56
N THR A 371 -31.57 -8.03 -15.30
CA THR A 371 -31.39 -8.80 -16.55
C THR A 371 -31.15 -10.26 -16.21
N ARG A 372 -31.99 -11.15 -16.75
CA ARG A 372 -31.82 -12.61 -16.57
C ARG A 372 -30.85 -13.19 -17.60
N ASN A 373 -30.08 -14.18 -17.18
CA ASN A 373 -29.28 -14.97 -18.12
C ASN A 373 -30.21 -15.83 -18.99
N THR A 374 -29.81 -16.02 -20.24
CA THR A 374 -30.49 -16.93 -21.19
C THR A 374 -30.31 -18.38 -20.79
N ASP A 375 -29.16 -18.71 -20.20
CA ASP A 375 -28.81 -20.04 -19.70
C ASP A 375 -28.25 -20.01 -18.27
N ARG A 376 -28.00 -21.18 -17.67
CA ARG A 376 -27.41 -21.32 -16.33
C ARG A 376 -26.02 -20.68 -16.29
N ARG A 377 -25.69 -19.96 -15.21
CA ARG A 377 -24.32 -19.46 -15.01
C ARG A 377 -23.41 -20.60 -14.57
N VAL A 378 -22.43 -20.93 -15.43
CA VAL A 378 -21.38 -21.91 -15.16
C VAL A 378 -20.08 -21.17 -14.85
N THR A 379 -19.41 -21.56 -13.77
CA THR A 379 -18.17 -20.91 -13.31
C THR A 379 -17.22 -21.96 -12.76
N MET A 380 -15.93 -21.83 -13.02
CA MET A 380 -14.91 -22.62 -12.33
C MET A 380 -14.33 -21.80 -11.19
N LYS A 381 -14.09 -22.44 -10.05
CA LYS A 381 -13.35 -21.86 -8.93
C LYS A 381 -12.00 -22.55 -8.83
N LEU A 382 -10.94 -21.81 -9.11
CA LEU A 382 -9.57 -22.26 -9.01
C LEU A 382 -8.94 -21.64 -7.77
N HIS A 383 -8.11 -22.39 -7.06
CA HIS A 383 -7.43 -21.91 -5.88
C HIS A 383 -5.92 -22.04 -6.03
N TYR A 384 -5.20 -21.01 -5.61
CA TYR A 384 -3.73 -20.97 -5.62
C TYR A 384 -3.22 -20.48 -4.28
N VAL A 385 -2.19 -21.11 -3.74
CA VAL A 385 -1.41 -20.51 -2.66
C VAL A 385 -0.28 -19.69 -3.27
N VAL A 386 -0.08 -18.48 -2.75
CA VAL A 386 0.99 -17.56 -3.18
C VAL A 386 1.81 -17.16 -1.96
N TYR A 387 3.12 -17.37 -2.03
CA TYR A 387 4.02 -17.09 -0.90
C TYR A 387 5.45 -16.76 -1.37
N PRO A 388 6.23 -15.99 -0.59
CA PRO A 388 7.66 -15.80 -0.86
C PRO A 388 8.37 -17.14 -0.77
N ARG A 389 9.24 -17.47 -1.72
CA ARG A 389 9.89 -18.79 -1.78
C ARG A 389 10.64 -19.16 -0.48
N CYS A 390 11.18 -18.17 0.23
CA CYS A 390 11.82 -18.34 1.54
C CYS A 390 10.86 -18.80 2.65
N PHE A 391 9.55 -18.57 2.51
CA PHE A 391 8.50 -18.95 3.46
C PHE A 391 7.65 -20.14 2.97
N GLY A 392 8.20 -21.02 2.13
CA GLY A 392 7.42 -22.12 1.55
C GLY A 392 6.81 -23.08 2.55
N PHE A 393 7.41 -23.27 3.73
CA PHE A 393 6.78 -24.06 4.79
C PHE A 393 5.48 -23.41 5.31
N LEU A 394 5.47 -22.09 5.47
CA LEU A 394 4.34 -21.32 5.97
C LEU A 394 3.21 -21.26 4.93
N GLY A 395 3.56 -21.00 3.67
CA GLY A 395 2.61 -21.00 2.56
C GLY A 395 1.92 -22.36 2.39
N ARG A 396 2.70 -23.46 2.34
CA ARG A 396 2.12 -24.82 2.25
C ARG A 396 1.29 -25.21 3.47
N PHE A 397 1.64 -24.71 4.66
CA PHE A 397 0.82 -24.89 5.85
C PHE A 397 -0.52 -24.16 5.72
N LEU A 398 -0.51 -22.89 5.28
CA LEU A 398 -1.73 -22.13 5.01
C LEU A 398 -2.62 -22.83 3.97
N ALA A 399 -2.04 -23.38 2.90
CA ALA A 399 -2.78 -24.15 1.89
C ALA A 399 -3.52 -25.35 2.49
N LYS A 400 -2.89 -26.07 3.43
CA LYS A 400 -3.53 -27.18 4.16
C LYS A 400 -4.66 -26.70 5.06
N LEU A 401 -4.47 -25.59 5.78
CA LEU A 401 -5.51 -25.00 6.62
C LEU A 401 -6.71 -24.50 5.80
N ALA A 402 -6.47 -23.87 4.65
CA ALA A 402 -7.51 -23.42 3.73
C ALA A 402 -8.28 -24.62 3.14
N SER A 403 -7.56 -25.68 2.74
CA SER A 403 -8.19 -26.92 2.26
C SER A 403 -9.06 -27.58 3.32
N PHE A 404 -8.55 -27.70 4.55
CA PHE A 404 -9.29 -28.26 5.68
C PHE A 404 -10.53 -27.42 6.01
N TYR A 405 -10.38 -26.09 6.07
CA TYR A 405 -11.50 -25.18 6.30
C TYR A 405 -12.56 -25.30 5.21
N ASN A 406 -12.17 -25.32 3.93
CA ASN A 406 -13.11 -25.46 2.82
C ASN A 406 -13.87 -26.80 2.88
N TRP A 407 -13.18 -27.90 3.22
CA TRP A 407 -13.82 -29.19 3.44
C TRP A 407 -14.81 -29.15 4.62
N ALA A 408 -14.41 -28.58 5.75
CA ALA A 408 -15.26 -28.49 6.95
C ALA A 408 -16.47 -27.58 6.72
N ALA A 409 -16.25 -26.39 6.15
CA ALA A 409 -17.29 -25.43 5.80
C ALA A 409 -18.28 -26.05 4.81
N ARG A 410 -17.80 -26.75 3.78
CA ARG A 410 -18.66 -27.47 2.84
C ARG A 410 -19.57 -28.49 3.55
N ASN A 411 -19.01 -29.34 4.40
CA ASN A 411 -19.80 -30.33 5.12
C ASN A 411 -20.82 -29.66 6.04
N LEU A 412 -20.44 -28.54 6.65
CA LEU A 412 -21.35 -27.73 7.46
C LEU A 412 -22.48 -27.13 6.62
N PHE A 413 -22.18 -26.50 5.47
CA PHE A 413 -23.16 -25.92 4.54
C PHE A 413 -24.15 -26.95 4.01
N LEU A 414 -23.68 -28.14 3.61
CA LEU A 414 -24.56 -29.21 3.13
C LEU A 414 -25.56 -29.66 4.20
N ASN A 415 -25.14 -29.68 5.48
CA ASN A 415 -26.01 -30.03 6.59
C ASN A 415 -26.92 -28.87 7.05
N THR A 416 -26.57 -27.61 6.76
CA THR A 416 -27.33 -26.42 7.18
C THR A 416 -28.21 -25.80 6.08
N ILE A 417 -28.10 -26.26 4.82
CA ILE A 417 -28.98 -25.82 3.69
C ILE A 417 -30.45 -26.13 3.95
N ALA A 418 -30.74 -27.27 4.59
CA ALA A 418 -32.08 -27.69 4.97
C ALA A 418 -32.03 -28.29 6.39
N PRO A 419 -31.93 -27.45 7.44
CA PRO A 419 -31.64 -27.92 8.79
C PRO A 419 -32.82 -28.72 9.32
N SER A 420 -32.62 -30.02 9.48
CA SER A 420 -33.68 -30.98 9.83
C SER A 420 -34.09 -30.91 11.31
N ASN A 421 -33.21 -30.44 12.19
CA ASN A 421 -33.42 -30.40 13.63
C ASN A 421 -32.88 -29.10 14.26
N TRP A 422 -33.16 -28.90 15.56
CA TRP A 422 -32.77 -27.68 16.29
C TRP A 422 -31.25 -27.47 16.34
N PHE A 423 -30.46 -28.55 16.45
CA PHE A 423 -29.00 -28.47 16.40
C PHE A 423 -28.52 -27.87 15.07
N TRP A 424 -29.01 -28.35 13.94
CA TRP A 424 -28.63 -27.82 12.63
C TRP A 424 -29.15 -26.40 12.39
N LYS A 425 -30.29 -26.03 12.97
CA LYS A 425 -30.77 -24.63 12.98
C LYS A 425 -29.82 -23.72 13.77
N PHE A 426 -29.36 -24.16 14.94
CA PHE A 426 -28.36 -23.44 15.74
C PHE A 426 -27.01 -23.33 15.00
N MET A 427 -26.55 -24.41 14.37
CA MET A 427 -25.32 -24.39 13.56
C MET A 427 -25.44 -23.44 12.36
N ALA A 428 -26.59 -23.37 11.70
CA ALA A 428 -26.84 -22.40 10.63
C ALA A 428 -26.75 -20.94 11.15
N PHE A 429 -27.32 -20.67 12.34
CA PHE A 429 -27.19 -19.37 12.99
C PHE A 429 -25.72 -19.04 13.33
N MET A 430 -24.95 -20.01 13.85
CA MET A 430 -23.52 -19.83 14.13
C MET A 430 -22.72 -19.51 12.86
N VAL A 431 -23.01 -20.15 11.73
CA VAL A 431 -22.36 -19.83 10.44
C VAL A 431 -22.59 -18.37 10.06
N LEU A 432 -23.84 -17.89 10.13
CA LEU A 432 -24.18 -16.51 9.82
C LEU A 432 -23.52 -15.52 10.80
N PHE A 433 -23.54 -15.83 12.10
CA PHE A 433 -22.94 -15.01 13.14
C PHE A 433 -21.42 -14.88 12.96
N VAL A 434 -20.72 -16.00 12.78
CA VAL A 434 -19.26 -16.01 12.58
C VAL A 434 -18.89 -15.30 11.29
N THR A 435 -19.60 -15.58 10.19
CA THR A 435 -19.34 -14.93 8.90
C THR A 435 -19.51 -13.41 9.01
N ARG A 436 -20.59 -12.95 9.63
CA ARG A 436 -20.81 -11.52 9.89
C ARG A 436 -19.74 -10.91 10.79
N SER A 437 -19.30 -11.63 11.82
CA SER A 437 -18.28 -11.16 12.75
C SER A 437 -16.93 -10.99 12.07
N VAL A 438 -16.51 -11.98 11.27
CA VAL A 438 -15.27 -11.90 10.47
C VAL A 438 -15.36 -10.76 9.47
N PHE A 439 -16.50 -10.60 8.80
CA PHE A 439 -16.74 -9.48 7.89
C PHE A 439 -16.61 -8.11 8.57
N GLU A 440 -17.29 -7.87 9.70
CA GLU A 440 -17.21 -6.58 10.40
C GLU A 440 -15.80 -6.29 10.90
N LEU A 441 -15.10 -7.33 11.37
CA LEU A 441 -13.71 -7.24 11.80
C LEU A 441 -12.79 -6.85 10.64
N GLU A 442 -12.90 -7.53 9.49
CA GLU A 442 -12.11 -7.22 8.30
C GLU A 442 -12.48 -5.85 7.71
N LYS A 443 -13.75 -5.44 7.74
CA LYS A 443 -14.20 -4.15 7.20
C LYS A 443 -13.70 -2.97 8.04
N ARG A 444 -13.64 -3.11 9.36
CA ARG A 444 -13.34 -1.99 10.28
C ARG A 444 -11.88 -1.92 10.72
N ALA A 445 -11.25 -3.06 10.95
CA ALA A 445 -9.88 -3.12 11.48
C ALA A 445 -8.93 -3.85 10.53
N GLY A 446 -9.39 -4.94 9.92
CA GLY A 446 -8.53 -5.91 9.26
C GLY A 446 -7.81 -6.78 10.29
N LEU A 447 -7.90 -8.11 10.18
CA LEU A 447 -7.30 -9.00 11.17
C LEU A 447 -5.78 -8.85 11.23
N ASN A 448 -5.15 -8.54 10.08
CA ASN A 448 -3.73 -8.19 10.00
C ASN A 448 -3.33 -7.02 10.92
N SER A 449 -4.15 -5.96 10.97
CA SER A 449 -3.88 -4.80 11.82
C SER A 449 -4.02 -5.15 13.30
N ILE A 450 -5.02 -5.97 13.64
CA ILE A 450 -5.23 -6.46 15.02
C ILE A 450 -4.05 -7.30 15.47
N VAL A 451 -3.61 -8.26 14.66
CA VAL A 451 -2.44 -9.10 14.96
C VAL A 451 -1.20 -8.22 15.14
N ALA A 452 -0.99 -7.21 14.30
CA ALA A 452 0.13 -6.30 14.44
C ALA A 452 0.10 -5.53 15.77
N VAL A 453 -1.06 -5.05 16.22
CA VAL A 453 -1.23 -4.38 17.52
C VAL A 453 -0.97 -5.33 18.68
N VAL A 454 -1.52 -6.56 18.64
CA VAL A 454 -1.30 -7.57 19.69
C VAL A 454 0.17 -7.97 19.78
N LEU A 455 0.81 -8.19 18.63
CA LEU A 455 2.24 -8.49 18.57
C LEU A 455 3.07 -7.32 19.06
N ALA A 456 2.75 -6.08 18.68
CA ALA A 456 3.47 -4.90 19.16
C ALA A 456 3.35 -4.74 20.68
N TYR A 457 2.19 -5.04 21.26
CA TYR A 457 2.01 -5.05 22.72
C TYR A 457 2.88 -6.13 23.38
N TYR A 458 2.77 -7.38 22.89
CA TYR A 458 3.52 -8.50 23.45
C TYR A 458 5.03 -8.29 23.31
N VAL A 459 5.49 -7.89 22.13
CA VAL A 459 6.91 -7.68 21.86
C VAL A 459 7.44 -6.47 22.63
N GLY A 460 6.70 -5.36 22.63
CA GLY A 460 7.06 -4.16 23.38
C GLY A 460 7.24 -4.43 24.87
N LYS A 461 6.24 -5.09 25.47
CA LYS A 461 6.22 -5.41 26.90
C LYS A 461 7.34 -6.35 27.33
N ASN A 462 7.68 -7.34 26.51
CA ASN A 462 8.61 -8.41 26.92
C ASN A 462 10.04 -8.24 26.41
N PHE A 463 10.28 -7.49 25.32
CA PHE A 463 11.58 -7.52 24.64
C PHE A 463 12.15 -6.16 24.24
N ILE A 464 11.37 -5.08 24.15
CA ILE A 464 11.85 -3.79 23.62
C ILE A 464 11.88 -2.68 24.67
N HIS A 465 10.73 -2.10 25.00
CA HIS A 465 10.61 -0.96 25.90
C HIS A 465 9.15 -0.77 26.28
N GLU A 466 8.86 -0.28 27.49
CA GLU A 466 7.48 -0.08 27.96
C GLU A 466 6.67 0.89 27.07
N HIS A 467 7.33 1.86 26.46
CA HIS A 467 6.74 2.81 25.51
C HIS A 467 6.72 2.33 24.05
N PHE A 468 7.28 1.16 23.73
CA PHE A 468 7.30 0.68 22.34
C PHE A 468 5.90 0.53 21.77
N PHE A 469 4.99 -0.07 22.54
CA PHE A 469 3.60 -0.25 22.11
C PHE A 469 2.93 1.09 21.79
N LEU A 470 3.09 2.06 22.71
CA LEU A 470 2.58 3.43 22.55
C LEU A 470 3.14 4.11 21.31
N ALA A 471 4.45 4.04 21.10
CA ALA A 471 5.10 4.66 19.94
C ALA A 471 4.65 3.99 18.63
N PHE A 472 4.63 2.66 18.58
CA PHE A 472 4.23 1.89 17.40
C PHE A 472 2.82 2.27 16.95
N THR A 473 1.83 2.22 17.86
CA THR A 473 0.43 2.50 17.53
C THR A 473 0.18 3.98 17.27
N SER A 474 0.90 4.89 17.94
CA SER A 474 0.77 6.34 17.73
C SER A 474 1.23 6.79 16.35
N TYR A 475 2.28 6.18 15.78
CA TYR A 475 2.91 6.70 14.57
C TYR A 475 2.65 5.91 13.28
N THR A 476 2.16 4.66 13.39
CA THR A 476 1.96 3.78 12.22
C THR A 476 1.10 4.41 11.12
N HIS A 477 0.03 5.14 11.47
CA HIS A 477 -0.85 5.76 10.48
C HIS A 477 -0.14 6.84 9.63
N TYR A 478 0.84 7.58 10.17
CA TYR A 478 1.66 8.50 9.36
C TYR A 478 2.55 7.75 8.38
N CYS A 479 3.17 6.65 8.82
CA CYS A 479 3.95 5.80 7.92
C CYS A 479 3.08 5.30 6.75
N MET A 480 1.82 4.94 7.01
CA MET A 480 0.86 4.55 5.97
C MET A 480 0.55 5.70 5.01
N TYR A 481 0.31 6.92 5.52
CA TYR A 481 0.10 8.10 4.67
C TYR A 481 1.33 8.37 3.79
N ILE A 482 2.51 8.49 4.39
CA ILE A 482 3.76 8.82 3.70
C ILE A 482 4.09 7.78 2.62
N ALA A 483 3.97 6.50 2.94
CA ALA A 483 4.25 5.42 1.98
C ALA A 483 3.21 5.35 0.86
N THR A 484 1.92 5.52 1.17
CA THR A 484 0.85 5.51 0.16
C THR A 484 0.97 6.70 -0.78
N TYR A 485 1.27 7.89 -0.25
CA TYR A 485 1.51 9.09 -1.04
C TYR A 485 2.72 8.96 -1.97
N GLN A 486 3.73 8.18 -1.57
CA GLN A 486 4.91 7.90 -2.39
C GLN A 486 4.59 6.96 -3.57
N ILE A 487 3.78 5.93 -3.32
CA ILE A 487 3.52 4.86 -4.29
C ILE A 487 2.39 5.25 -5.24
N ARG A 488 1.24 5.72 -4.72
CA ARG A 488 -0.03 6.13 -5.38
C ARG A 488 -0.67 5.15 -6.37
N GLU A 489 0.09 4.23 -6.94
CA GLU A 489 -0.36 3.28 -7.95
C GLU A 489 -0.73 1.93 -7.34
N GLY A 490 -1.81 1.34 -7.86
CA GLY A 490 -2.24 -0.01 -7.45
C GLY A 490 -2.57 -0.08 -5.95
N ILE A 491 -3.19 0.96 -5.40
CA ILE A 491 -3.66 1.04 -4.01
C ILE A 491 -5.11 0.55 -3.96
N ASN A 492 -5.45 -0.25 -2.95
CA ASN A 492 -6.82 -0.56 -2.59
C ASN A 492 -7.30 0.53 -1.62
N PHE A 493 -8.07 1.48 -2.13
CA PHE A 493 -8.46 2.69 -1.43
C PHE A 493 -9.24 2.42 -0.14
N GLY A 494 -10.21 1.50 -0.18
CA GLY A 494 -10.98 1.11 1.00
C GLY A 494 -10.10 0.49 2.09
N THR A 495 -9.19 -0.40 1.72
CA THR A 495 -8.25 -1.05 2.65
C THR A 495 -7.27 -0.03 3.26
N PHE A 496 -6.76 0.90 2.45
CA PHE A 496 -5.92 2.01 2.91
C PHE A 496 -6.63 2.84 3.97
N LYS A 497 -7.82 3.36 3.62
CA LYS A 497 -8.63 4.18 4.51
C LYS A 497 -8.96 3.46 5.82
N ARG A 498 -9.37 2.19 5.76
CA ARG A 498 -9.61 1.35 6.95
C ARG A 498 -8.39 1.29 7.86
N ASN A 499 -7.22 0.92 7.33
CA ASN A 499 -6.01 0.74 8.13
C ASN A 499 -5.59 2.03 8.82
N VAL A 500 -5.59 3.14 8.08
CA VAL A 500 -5.22 4.45 8.62
C VAL A 500 -6.19 4.90 9.71
N VAL A 501 -7.51 4.78 9.48
CA VAL A 501 -8.53 5.11 10.48
C VAL A 501 -8.35 4.26 11.75
N PHE A 502 -8.07 2.96 11.60
CA PHE A 502 -7.84 2.06 12.72
C PHE A 502 -6.65 2.51 13.59
N PHE A 503 -5.48 2.71 12.99
CA PHE A 503 -4.28 3.13 13.74
C PHE A 503 -4.39 4.56 14.28
N LYS A 504 -5.00 5.47 13.52
CA LYS A 504 -5.27 6.85 13.99
C LYS A 504 -6.21 6.86 15.20
N THR A 505 -7.22 6.00 15.21
CA THR A 505 -8.14 5.86 16.35
C THR A 505 -7.38 5.40 17.60
N ILE A 506 -6.51 4.39 17.49
CA ILE A 506 -5.69 3.94 18.62
C ILE A 506 -4.75 5.05 19.10
N ALA A 507 -4.11 5.78 18.19
CA ALA A 507 -3.24 6.91 18.52
C ALA A 507 -3.99 8.01 19.30
N LEU A 508 -5.18 8.40 18.85
CA LEU A 508 -6.02 9.39 19.56
C LEU A 508 -6.50 8.86 20.91
N CYS A 509 -6.84 7.57 21.02
CA CYS A 509 -7.15 6.93 22.31
C CYS A 509 -5.96 6.96 23.26
N HIS A 510 -4.73 6.75 22.78
CA HIS A 510 -3.53 6.87 23.59
C HIS A 510 -3.30 8.30 24.09
N LEU A 511 -3.46 9.31 23.22
CA LEU A 511 -3.37 10.71 23.63
C LEU A 511 -4.44 11.05 24.68
N GLY A 512 -5.69 10.70 24.42
CA GLY A 512 -6.80 10.94 25.33
C GLY A 512 -6.65 10.22 26.68
N TYR A 513 -6.27 8.94 26.68
CA TYR A 513 -6.05 8.18 27.91
C TYR A 513 -4.90 8.75 28.74
N ASN A 514 -3.74 8.99 28.13
CA ASN A 514 -2.59 9.51 28.87
C ASN A 514 -2.85 10.93 29.40
N TYR A 515 -3.55 11.77 28.65
CA TYR A 515 -3.86 13.13 29.09
C TYR A 515 -5.01 13.19 30.08
N PHE A 516 -6.20 12.67 29.76
CA PHE A 516 -7.40 12.85 30.58
C PHE A 516 -7.48 11.89 31.76
N ILE A 517 -6.79 10.75 31.71
CA ILE A 517 -6.90 9.70 32.75
C ILE A 517 -5.62 9.58 33.57
N LYS A 518 -4.45 9.56 32.93
CA LYS A 518 -3.19 9.23 33.62
C LYS A 518 -2.46 10.46 34.18
N TYR A 519 -2.37 11.53 33.39
CA TYR A 519 -1.56 12.71 33.69
C TYR A 519 -2.39 14.00 33.64
N PHE A 520 -3.66 13.91 34.02
CA PHE A 520 -4.56 15.05 33.93
C PHE A 520 -4.19 16.09 34.99
N GLU A 521 -3.91 17.29 34.51
CA GLU A 521 -3.80 18.49 35.32
C GLU A 521 -4.59 19.60 34.63
N TYR A 522 -5.36 20.37 35.40
CA TYR A 522 -6.22 21.39 34.84
C TYR A 522 -5.38 22.53 34.24
N ASP A 523 -5.43 22.67 32.91
CA ASP A 523 -4.87 23.80 32.18
C ASP A 523 -5.89 24.25 31.13
N LEU A 524 -6.50 25.42 31.36
CA LEU A 524 -7.52 25.99 30.48
C LEU A 524 -6.99 26.26 29.07
N ILE A 525 -5.74 26.69 28.94
CA ILE A 525 -5.12 26.98 27.63
C ILE A 525 -4.93 25.67 26.88
N SER A 526 -4.39 24.64 27.56
CA SER A 526 -4.26 23.30 26.99
C SER A 526 -5.60 22.75 26.48
N LEU A 527 -6.66 22.81 27.30
CA LEU A 527 -7.99 22.34 26.93
C LEU A 527 -8.59 23.14 25.77
N ALA A 528 -8.43 24.46 25.77
CA ALA A 528 -8.89 25.31 24.67
C ALA A 528 -8.15 25.01 23.36
N MET A 529 -6.85 24.75 23.40
CA MET A 529 -6.05 24.35 22.24
C MET A 529 -6.49 22.98 21.70
N ILE A 530 -6.72 21.99 22.58
CA ILE A 530 -7.23 20.67 22.19
C ILE A 530 -8.59 20.82 21.50
N LEU A 531 -9.55 21.49 22.16
CA LEU A 531 -10.90 21.66 21.63
C LEU A 531 -10.90 22.45 20.32
N GLY A 532 -10.24 23.61 20.29
CA GLY A 532 -10.18 24.47 19.10
C GLY A 532 -9.46 23.82 17.93
N GLY A 533 -8.29 23.21 18.18
CA GLY A 533 -7.48 22.56 17.16
C GLY A 533 -8.21 21.37 16.52
N TYR A 534 -8.73 20.43 17.31
CA TYR A 534 -9.47 19.29 16.76
C TYR A 534 -10.82 19.67 16.16
N SER A 535 -11.49 20.72 16.66
CA SER A 535 -12.70 21.25 16.02
C SER A 535 -12.39 21.79 14.63
N LEU A 536 -11.32 22.59 14.48
CA LEU A 536 -10.86 23.08 13.18
C LEU A 536 -10.51 21.92 12.24
N SER A 537 -9.79 20.92 12.74
CA SER A 537 -9.43 19.74 11.95
C SER A 537 -10.65 18.93 11.51
N PHE A 538 -11.64 18.77 12.39
CA PHE A 538 -12.87 18.05 12.09
C PHE A 538 -13.73 18.81 11.08
N SER A 539 -13.87 20.13 11.23
CA SER A 539 -14.60 20.97 10.28
C SER A 539 -13.97 20.92 8.88
N ALA A 540 -12.63 20.91 8.78
CA ALA A 540 -11.94 20.73 7.51
C ALA A 540 -12.24 19.37 6.87
N ALA A 541 -12.15 18.27 7.64
CA ALA A 541 -12.47 16.93 7.15
C ALA A 541 -13.94 16.78 6.74
N TYR A 542 -14.87 17.41 7.48
CA TYR A 542 -16.29 17.44 7.14
C TYR A 542 -16.53 18.18 5.82
N ALA A 543 -15.87 19.32 5.63
CA ALA A 543 -16.03 20.16 4.45
C ALA A 543 -15.44 19.50 3.18
N LEU A 544 -14.28 18.84 3.29
CA LEU A 544 -13.68 18.07 2.20
C LEU A 544 -14.43 16.76 1.89
N GLY A 545 -15.05 16.17 2.90
CA GLY A 545 -15.57 14.80 2.84
C GLY A 545 -14.49 13.75 3.10
N VAL A 546 -14.94 12.55 3.46
CA VAL A 546 -14.07 11.45 3.89
C VAL A 546 -13.11 11.02 2.79
N ASP A 547 -13.58 10.81 1.56
CA ASP A 547 -12.73 10.22 0.51
C ASP A 547 -11.58 11.18 0.12
N GLN A 548 -11.84 12.47 -0.05
CA GLN A 548 -10.77 13.45 -0.31
C GLN A 548 -9.81 13.62 0.87
N THR A 549 -10.30 13.51 2.12
CA THR A 549 -9.44 13.57 3.32
C THR A 549 -8.39 12.45 3.35
N TYR A 550 -8.68 11.29 2.75
CA TYR A 550 -7.79 10.12 2.74
C TYR A 550 -7.15 9.88 1.36
N PHE A 551 -6.69 10.93 0.70
CA PHE A 551 -6.02 10.88 -0.61
C PHE A 551 -6.87 10.41 -1.80
N GLY A 552 -8.19 10.51 -1.71
CA GLY A 552 -9.07 10.07 -2.80
C GLY A 552 -8.78 10.80 -4.12
N VAL A 553 -8.32 12.04 -4.08
CA VAL A 553 -7.96 12.81 -5.30
C VAL A 553 -6.63 12.32 -5.87
N GLU A 554 -5.62 12.19 -5.03
CA GLU A 554 -4.25 11.79 -5.38
C GLU A 554 -4.18 10.35 -5.88
N LEU A 555 -5.10 9.50 -5.43
CA LEU A 555 -5.25 8.11 -5.86
C LEU A 555 -6.21 7.94 -7.04
N GLY A 556 -6.90 9.01 -7.48
CA GLY A 556 -7.82 8.99 -8.62
C GLY A 556 -9.19 8.37 -8.34
N GLU A 557 -9.59 8.31 -7.08
CA GLU A 557 -10.85 7.73 -6.58
C GLU A 557 -12.00 8.75 -6.55
N CYS A 558 -11.70 10.03 -6.35
CA CYS A 558 -12.67 11.11 -6.43
C CYS A 558 -12.14 12.33 -7.19
N ALA A 559 -13.05 13.12 -7.76
CA ALA A 559 -12.70 14.40 -8.36
C ALA A 559 -12.28 15.42 -7.27
N PRO A 560 -11.36 16.35 -7.56
CA PRO A 560 -11.02 17.43 -6.63
C PRO A 560 -12.27 18.24 -6.25
N ASN A 561 -12.54 18.36 -4.94
CA ASN A 561 -13.51 19.28 -4.38
C ASN A 561 -12.76 20.47 -3.76
N PHE A 562 -12.92 21.65 -4.35
CA PHE A 562 -12.39 22.89 -3.82
C PHE A 562 -13.44 23.53 -2.93
N VAL A 563 -13.08 23.82 -1.68
CA VAL A 563 -14.02 24.30 -0.67
C VAL A 563 -13.71 25.76 -0.38
N ASP A 564 -14.64 26.64 -0.75
CA ASP A 564 -14.55 28.08 -0.47
C ASP A 564 -15.19 28.47 0.89
N GLY A 565 -15.83 27.51 1.56
CA GLY A 565 -16.54 27.68 2.82
C GLY A 565 -15.65 27.47 4.06
N PHE A 566 -16.26 27.53 5.24
CA PHE A 566 -15.55 27.24 6.49
C PHE A 566 -15.03 25.80 6.54
N PRO A 567 -13.78 25.55 7.01
CA PRO A 567 -12.81 26.51 7.56
C PRO A 567 -11.80 27.08 6.55
N TYR A 568 -11.93 26.78 5.26
CA TYR A 568 -11.00 27.23 4.22
C TYR A 568 -11.12 28.74 3.93
N ASN A 569 -12.30 29.32 4.16
CA ASN A 569 -12.52 30.78 4.09
C ASN A 569 -11.74 31.60 5.14
N LEU A 570 -11.04 30.97 6.09
CA LEU A 570 -10.19 31.64 7.09
C LEU A 570 -8.82 32.05 6.53
N GLY A 571 -8.51 31.73 5.26
CA GLY A 571 -7.20 32.00 4.66
C GLY A 571 -6.09 31.06 5.14
N ILE A 572 -6.45 29.95 5.80
CA ILE A 572 -5.51 28.89 6.21
C ILE A 572 -5.45 27.86 5.07
N PRO A 573 -4.30 27.63 4.41
CA PRO A 573 -4.23 26.69 3.30
C PRO A 573 -4.48 25.23 3.71
N HIS A 574 -4.01 24.84 4.90
CA HIS A 574 -4.15 23.48 5.44
C HIS A 574 -4.82 23.48 6.82
N PRO A 575 -6.11 23.84 6.93
CA PRO A 575 -6.78 23.99 8.23
C PRO A 575 -6.84 22.66 8.99
N MET A 576 -6.88 21.52 8.28
CA MET A 576 -6.82 20.19 8.89
C MET A 576 -5.49 19.91 9.61
N ILE A 577 -4.36 20.21 8.96
CA ILE A 577 -3.03 19.97 9.53
C ILE A 577 -2.76 20.97 10.65
N VAL A 578 -3.04 22.26 10.41
CA VAL A 578 -2.88 23.32 11.41
C VAL A 578 -3.72 23.01 12.65
N GLY A 579 -5.00 22.66 12.47
CA GLY A 579 -5.87 22.27 13.59
C GLY A 579 -5.34 21.06 14.36
N SER A 580 -4.87 20.03 13.65
CA SER A 580 -4.27 18.85 14.29
C SER A 580 -3.01 19.20 15.10
N ILE A 581 -2.11 20.05 14.56
CA ILE A 581 -0.90 20.49 15.26
C ILE A 581 -1.27 21.33 16.50
N VAL A 582 -2.22 22.27 16.39
CA VAL A 582 -2.67 23.06 17.54
C VAL A 582 -3.27 22.16 18.63
N GLY A 583 -4.10 21.19 18.26
CA GLY A 583 -4.68 20.24 19.20
C GLY A 583 -3.62 19.37 19.89
N LEU A 584 -2.61 18.91 19.14
CA LEU A 584 -1.45 18.18 19.65
C LEU A 584 -0.63 19.03 20.62
N LEU A 585 -0.31 20.28 20.25
CA LEU A 585 0.42 21.20 21.12
C LEU A 585 -0.37 21.54 22.38
N GLY A 586 -1.71 21.49 22.35
CA GLY A 586 -2.54 21.52 23.55
C GLY A 586 -2.16 20.40 24.52
N PHE A 587 -2.14 19.14 24.09
CA PHE A 587 -1.67 18.02 24.93
C PHE A 587 -0.28 18.26 25.53
N HIS A 588 0.67 18.78 24.74
CA HIS A 588 2.06 19.03 25.19
C HIS A 588 2.23 20.30 26.03
N LYS A 589 1.26 21.22 26.01
CA LYS A 589 1.27 22.44 26.81
C LYS A 589 1.11 22.11 28.30
N ASN A 590 0.32 21.08 28.61
CA ASN A 590 0.17 20.56 29.97
C ASN A 590 1.50 20.01 30.50
N GLU A 591 1.87 20.45 31.70
CA GLU A 591 3.17 20.16 32.30
C GLU A 591 3.31 18.70 32.73
N SER A 592 2.34 18.18 33.50
CA SER A 592 2.30 16.77 33.93
C SER A 592 2.40 15.78 32.76
N PHE A 593 1.63 16.01 31.68
CA PHE A 593 1.68 15.16 30.48
C PHE A 593 3.04 15.24 29.78
N ARG A 594 3.60 16.45 29.62
CA ARG A 594 4.89 16.66 28.96
C ARG A 594 6.05 16.05 29.74
N GLU A 595 6.02 16.11 31.06
CA GLU A 595 7.06 15.53 31.91
C GLU A 595 7.15 14.01 31.71
N HIS A 596 6.01 13.33 31.64
CA HIS A 596 5.97 11.87 31.50
C HIS A 596 6.12 11.37 30.06
N LEU A 597 5.68 12.15 29.07
CA LEU A 597 5.68 11.76 27.65
C LEU A 597 6.25 12.89 26.77
N PRO A 598 7.50 13.33 27.01
CA PRO A 598 8.06 14.54 26.39
C PRO A 598 8.15 14.43 24.87
N TYR A 599 8.36 13.23 24.32
CA TYR A 599 8.54 13.02 22.89
C TYR A 599 7.25 12.66 22.14
N LEU A 600 6.16 12.32 22.85
CA LEU A 600 4.96 11.77 22.20
C LEU A 600 4.40 12.76 21.17
N VAL A 601 4.10 13.98 21.61
CA VAL A 601 3.56 15.05 20.75
C VAL A 601 4.58 15.60 19.75
N PRO A 602 5.83 15.95 20.14
CA PRO A 602 6.81 16.44 19.18
C PRO A 602 7.02 15.50 17.99
N LEU A 603 7.01 14.19 18.20
CA LEU A 603 7.09 13.21 17.11
C LEU A 603 5.83 13.21 16.22
N HIS A 604 4.62 13.36 16.77
CA HIS A 604 3.41 13.56 15.94
C HIS A 604 3.55 14.79 15.03
N CYS A 605 4.01 15.92 15.59
CA CYS A 605 4.25 17.15 14.83
C CYS A 605 5.34 16.95 13.76
N LEU A 606 6.41 16.21 14.08
CA LEU A 606 7.45 15.87 13.12
C LEU A 606 6.90 15.05 11.95
N PHE A 607 6.05 14.05 12.21
CA PHE A 607 5.43 13.27 11.13
C PHE A 607 4.51 14.11 10.23
N TYR A 608 3.75 15.04 10.81
CA TYR A 608 3.00 16.03 10.01
C TYR A 608 3.93 16.87 9.14
N LEU A 609 5.03 17.37 9.71
CA LEU A 609 6.02 18.15 8.96
C LEU A 609 6.66 17.33 7.83
N VAL A 610 7.06 16.08 8.09
CA VAL A 610 7.62 15.18 7.07
C VAL A 610 6.65 14.98 5.93
N HIS A 611 5.37 14.73 6.25
CA HIS A 611 4.36 14.55 5.23
C HIS A 611 4.06 15.84 4.45
N MET A 612 3.99 16.99 5.13
CA MET A 612 3.88 18.30 4.48
C MET A 612 5.07 18.59 3.56
N VAL A 613 6.29 18.30 3.99
CA VAL A 613 7.50 18.47 3.17
C VAL A 613 7.44 17.54 1.95
N GLN A 614 6.99 16.30 2.14
CA GLN A 614 6.76 15.38 1.03
C GLN A 614 5.74 15.94 0.02
N GLU A 615 4.67 16.56 0.48
CA GLU A 615 3.62 17.14 -0.36
C GLU A 615 4.03 18.46 -1.02
N HIS A 616 4.73 19.35 -0.33
CA HIS A 616 5.02 20.70 -0.84
C HIS A 616 6.36 20.84 -1.53
N VAL A 617 7.40 20.17 -1.00
CA VAL A 617 8.78 20.30 -1.50
C VAL A 617 9.07 19.24 -2.55
N TYR A 618 8.49 18.05 -2.37
CA TYR A 618 8.76 16.89 -3.20
C TYR A 618 7.48 16.36 -3.86
N ASP A 619 6.54 17.19 -4.32
CA ASP A 619 5.45 16.66 -5.16
C ASP A 619 6.06 16.11 -6.47
N ILE A 620 6.44 14.83 -6.44
CA ILE A 620 7.30 14.12 -7.41
C ILE A 620 6.65 14.08 -8.81
N TYR A 621 5.43 14.59 -8.96
CA TYR A 621 4.64 14.57 -10.19
C TYR A 621 4.03 15.91 -10.58
N LYS A 622 4.43 17.04 -9.96
CA LYS A 622 3.97 18.38 -10.38
C LYS A 622 4.36 18.73 -11.83
N HIS A 623 5.13 17.89 -12.53
CA HIS A 623 5.69 18.15 -13.86
C HIS A 623 5.34 17.16 -15.00
N ASP A 624 4.39 16.24 -14.82
CA ASP A 624 3.92 15.39 -15.93
C ASP A 624 3.11 16.15 -17.00
N GLU A 625 2.80 17.44 -16.78
CA GLU A 625 2.16 18.30 -17.79
C GLU A 625 3.07 18.58 -19.01
N SER A 626 4.39 18.61 -18.81
CA SER A 626 5.35 18.98 -19.87
C SER A 626 5.47 17.92 -20.98
N ALA A 627 5.13 16.66 -20.70
CA ALA A 627 5.11 15.58 -21.68
C ALA A 627 3.91 15.69 -22.65
N THR A 628 2.85 16.39 -22.26
CA THR A 628 1.63 16.52 -23.07
C THR A 628 1.77 17.63 -24.12
N THR A 629 2.55 18.68 -23.84
CA THR A 629 2.72 19.84 -24.74
C THR A 629 3.60 19.55 -25.97
N ILE A 630 4.51 18.56 -25.89
CA ILE A 630 5.42 18.23 -27.01
C ILE A 630 4.69 17.43 -28.10
N GLN A 631 3.68 16.61 -27.76
CA GLN A 631 2.90 15.89 -28.79
C GLN A 631 1.93 16.79 -29.56
N THR A 632 1.42 17.86 -28.95
CA THR A 632 0.51 18.82 -29.61
C THR A 632 1.22 19.78 -30.55
N THR A 633 2.49 20.15 -30.28
CA THR A 633 3.28 21.01 -31.16
C THR A 633 3.85 20.26 -32.37
N THR A 634 4.12 18.97 -32.25
CA THR A 634 4.62 18.17 -33.38
C THR A 634 3.51 17.77 -34.35
N LYS A 635 2.25 17.62 -33.89
CA LYS A 635 1.08 17.37 -34.74
C LYS A 635 0.53 18.61 -35.47
N LYS A 636 0.93 19.83 -35.08
CA LYS A 636 0.49 21.08 -35.76
C LYS A 636 1.41 21.55 -36.90
N LYS A 637 2.55 20.89 -37.16
CA LYS A 637 3.50 21.26 -38.21
C LYS A 637 3.49 20.39 -39.47
N ALA A 638 2.56 19.43 -39.58
CA ALA A 638 2.45 18.54 -40.73
C ALA A 638 1.01 18.48 -41.27
N SER A 639 0.53 19.58 -41.89
CA SER A 639 -0.55 19.54 -42.89
C SER A 639 -0.60 20.84 -43.70
N SER A 640 0.13 20.84 -44.82
CA SER A 640 -0.16 21.38 -46.16
C SER A 640 -0.58 22.84 -46.43
N PRO A 641 -0.30 23.35 -47.66
CA PRO A 641 -0.18 24.78 -47.98
C PRO A 641 -1.39 25.38 -48.72
N GLY A 642 -1.53 26.71 -48.62
CA GLY A 642 -2.18 27.58 -49.61
C GLY A 642 -3.71 27.62 -49.62
N MET A 643 -4.30 28.78 -49.32
CA MET A 643 -4.83 29.73 -50.31
C MET A 643 -5.60 30.88 -49.61
N LYS A 644 -5.48 32.09 -50.15
CA LYS A 644 -6.01 33.37 -49.65
C LYS A 644 -7.54 33.44 -49.69
N SER A 645 -8.19 34.14 -48.73
CA SER A 645 -9.07 35.29 -49.02
C SER A 645 -9.74 35.94 -47.78
N SER A 646 -9.70 37.27 -47.82
CA SER A 646 -10.56 38.33 -47.26
C SER A 646 -11.06 38.37 -45.80
N LYS A 647 -10.56 39.41 -45.13
CA LYS A 647 -11.15 40.17 -44.01
C LYS A 647 -12.63 40.53 -44.21
N ARG A 648 -13.41 40.53 -43.12
CA ARG A 648 -14.22 41.70 -42.74
C ARG A 648 -14.48 41.76 -41.23
N ARG A 649 -14.48 43.01 -40.76
CA ARG A 649 -14.48 43.54 -39.39
C ARG A 649 -15.91 43.89 -38.96
N ASN A 650 -16.11 44.05 -37.64
CA ASN A 650 -17.09 44.88 -36.90
C ASN A 650 -17.91 44.03 -35.89
N SER A 651 -17.66 44.14 -34.58
CA SER A 651 -18.03 45.20 -33.63
C SER A 651 -19.53 45.23 -33.31
N VAL A 652 -19.88 45.08 -32.03
CA VAL A 652 -20.70 46.00 -31.20
C VAL A 652 -21.24 45.26 -29.96
N SER A 653 -21.23 46.03 -28.88
CA SER A 653 -21.58 45.87 -27.47
C SER A 653 -23.08 45.71 -27.14
N ARG A 654 -23.33 45.54 -25.81
CA ARG A 654 -24.59 45.79 -25.03
C ARG A 654 -25.60 44.65 -25.01
N GLU A 655 -26.40 44.40 -23.97
CA GLU A 655 -26.53 44.85 -22.57
C GLU A 655 -27.44 43.82 -21.86
N LYS A 656 -27.57 43.93 -20.53
CA LYS A 656 -28.40 43.11 -19.62
C LYS A 656 -29.90 43.14 -19.94
N GLU A 657 -30.61 42.08 -19.54
CA GLU A 657 -31.98 42.21 -19.02
C GLU A 657 -32.31 41.11 -17.99
N SER A 658 -33.05 41.54 -16.98
CA SER A 658 -33.54 40.85 -15.78
C SER A 658 -34.99 40.43 -15.94
N GLU A 659 -35.48 39.41 -15.20
CA GLU A 659 -36.74 39.52 -14.43
C GLU A 659 -37.03 38.32 -13.51
N GLN A 660 -37.66 38.64 -12.38
CA GLN A 660 -38.17 37.78 -11.31
C GLN A 660 -39.67 37.46 -11.51
N GLN A 661 -40.17 36.36 -10.93
CA GLN A 661 -41.47 36.27 -10.18
C GLN A 661 -41.66 34.86 -9.57
N LYS A 662 -41.65 34.68 -8.22
CA LYS A 662 -42.77 34.60 -7.23
C LYS A 662 -43.70 33.38 -7.41
N LYS A 663 -43.67 32.36 -6.51
CA LYS A 663 -44.33 32.18 -5.18
C LYS A 663 -45.66 31.40 -5.25
N GLN A 664 -45.77 30.25 -4.55
CA GLN A 664 -46.78 29.96 -3.49
C GLN A 664 -46.88 28.45 -3.15
N HIS A 665 -47.00 28.17 -1.84
CA HIS A 665 -47.43 26.90 -1.21
C HIS A 665 -48.67 27.24 -0.35
N PRO A 666 -49.58 26.28 -0.04
CA PRO A 666 -49.52 25.62 1.28
C PRO A 666 -50.07 24.15 1.38
N HIS A 667 -49.52 23.41 2.37
CA HIS A 667 -50.04 22.35 3.27
C HIS A 667 -51.03 21.25 2.76
N THR A 668 -50.94 19.95 3.09
CA THR A 668 -50.75 19.28 4.41
C THR A 668 -50.28 17.80 4.31
N ASN A 669 -49.59 17.37 5.38
CA ASN A 669 -49.51 16.05 6.03
C ASN A 669 -48.94 14.78 5.35
N GLY A 670 -47.83 14.28 5.93
CA GLY A 670 -47.82 12.92 6.50
C GLY A 670 -46.77 11.92 5.98
N THR A 671 -45.81 11.61 6.86
CA THR A 671 -45.09 10.31 7.03
C THR A 671 -43.88 9.96 6.15
N ASN A 672 -42.72 9.91 6.84
CA ASN A 672 -41.60 8.98 6.74
C ASN A 672 -41.23 8.38 5.37
N GLY A 673 -40.21 8.97 4.73
CA GLY A 673 -39.46 8.34 3.64
C GLY A 673 -37.96 8.34 3.96
N THR A 674 -37.39 7.17 4.19
CA THR A 674 -35.96 6.91 4.21
C THR A 674 -35.35 7.24 2.86
N HIS A 675 -34.49 8.27 2.80
CA HIS A 675 -33.77 8.62 1.58
C HIS A 675 -32.68 7.59 1.26
N SER A 676 -32.99 6.66 0.35
CA SER A 676 -32.00 5.89 -0.38
C SER A 676 -31.30 6.80 -1.39
N ALA A 677 -30.08 7.24 -1.08
CA ALA A 677 -29.24 7.93 -2.05
C ALA A 677 -28.68 6.92 -3.06
N THR A 678 -29.26 6.91 -4.26
CA THR A 678 -28.78 6.15 -5.42
C THR A 678 -27.41 6.70 -5.84
N ARG A 679 -26.34 6.01 -5.43
CA ARG A 679 -24.95 6.37 -5.77
C ARG A 679 -24.72 6.15 -7.27
N ARG A 680 -24.57 7.25 -8.02
CA ARG A 680 -24.24 7.22 -9.46
C ARG A 680 -22.87 6.56 -9.66
N ARG A 681 -22.85 5.60 -10.58
CA ARG A 681 -21.72 4.76 -10.98
C ARG A 681 -20.59 5.65 -11.53
N SER A 682 -19.44 5.69 -10.86
CA SER A 682 -18.22 6.30 -11.38
C SER A 682 -17.55 5.28 -12.30
N THR A 683 -17.60 5.51 -13.61
CA THR A 683 -16.64 4.94 -14.55
C THR A 683 -15.30 5.60 -14.27
N ARG A 684 -14.28 4.79 -13.96
CA ARG A 684 -12.89 5.20 -13.75
C ARG A 684 -12.51 6.32 -14.74
N LEU A 685 -12.24 7.51 -14.22
CA LEU A 685 -11.89 8.66 -15.05
C LEU A 685 -10.66 8.30 -15.90
N SER A 686 -10.73 8.63 -17.19
CA SER A 686 -9.63 8.48 -18.14
C SER A 686 -8.39 9.26 -17.66
N PRO A 687 -7.16 8.89 -18.08
CA PRO A 687 -5.91 9.44 -17.54
C PRO A 687 -5.65 10.92 -17.87
N THR A 688 -6.62 11.63 -18.41
CA THR A 688 -6.47 12.94 -19.07
C THR A 688 -6.85 14.13 -18.20
N ASN A 689 -7.21 13.92 -16.93
CA ASN A 689 -7.46 15.02 -16.02
C ASN A 689 -6.20 15.29 -15.19
N ASP A 690 -5.77 16.55 -15.31
CA ASP A 690 -4.66 17.19 -14.62
C ASP A 690 -4.64 16.83 -13.12
N ARG A 691 -3.53 16.22 -12.70
CA ARG A 691 -3.33 15.55 -11.40
C ARG A 691 -2.79 16.50 -10.32
N SER A 692 -2.81 17.80 -10.57
CA SER A 692 -2.45 18.82 -9.58
C SER A 692 -3.26 18.62 -8.27
N PRO A 693 -2.62 18.63 -7.08
CA PRO A 693 -3.32 18.58 -5.80
C PRO A 693 -4.42 19.64 -5.70
N ALA A 694 -5.50 19.34 -4.96
CA ALA A 694 -6.68 20.21 -4.84
C ALA A 694 -6.43 21.58 -4.16
N TRP A 695 -5.19 21.95 -3.86
CA TRP A 695 -4.80 23.27 -3.35
C TRP A 695 -3.82 24.00 -4.27
N ALA A 696 -3.27 23.32 -5.28
CA ALA A 696 -2.11 23.79 -6.05
C ALA A 696 -2.47 24.73 -7.23
N ARG A 697 -3.65 25.35 -7.23
CA ARG A 697 -4.12 26.24 -8.31
C ARG A 697 -4.41 27.68 -7.91
N ASP A 698 -4.07 28.07 -6.69
CA ASP A 698 -4.08 29.46 -6.25
C ASP A 698 -2.66 30.01 -6.07
#